data_AF-A0A6G0AFB9-F1
#
_entry.id   AF-A0A6G0AFB9-F1
#
_cell.length_a   1.000
_cell.length_b   1.000
_cell.length_c   1.000
_cell.angle_alpha   90.00
_cell.angle_beta   90.00
_cell.angle_gamma   90.00
#
_symmetry.space_group_name_H-M   'P 1'
#
loop_
_entity.id
_entity.type
_entity.pdbx_description
1 polymer ?
#
loop_
_entity_poly.entity_id
_entity_poly.type
_entity_poly.pdbx_seq_one_letter_code
_entity_poly.pdbx_strand_id
1 'polypeptide(L)'
;MYAPSTSEPEWVELFNRTNNPINLKKWKFADAVSSVTITNTDKFIPANGYIVLTKDSLIHNYYNVGSEIIEFNLPALNNTGDAISIKDSIGLKIDSLYYYPDWGGNINGKSLERISVNRFSLDPTNWGTSISTFKATPGSINSITEKNYDIAVTKFIFSPEYPIEGDTLSLSARVKNLGLNDANFSLQLFEDTDLDSIPDMFLEEIQSLFLSSDDSSLFNFNFSIENLQTQRAFVVNAVFNPDEDTTNNKLYKFIEPGLPALSVVINEIMYSPLGGEPEWIELFNRTELSINLNGWKIKDVFTTPTEVQIEEDIFIEPYSYFILSRSSTIYNYHRFIPSEVYVISLPSFNNDIDGVVIKDDRGLAIDSVLYFNQWGGTNGYSLERLSVNANSNLAANWGSSFDIEQSTPGRINSLTPKQFDLSVAEMNFNPRFPIEGEDVLISAFIKNNGSSSAIDFDVEFYIDTDTNNVVDLLLDIQTGLTLAAGDSINISSGSPIQNISRKTLSAVRIVFYADEDTLNNYYEKSVEPGFPADVVLINEVMYNTETNKPEWVEIVNVSEDTLNIKDWSVSDVLTTPTKNFITNTDYILQPDEYIIIAKDTSFNSAYPGVTAKVFFTNFGSLGNTSDGIVIYDFRNGIIDSLFYRSSWGGGRGLSLERISFEASTNDSTNWTTSLSIKGSTPGKSNSIENVPDYQRNDLAINEIMFDPGENNSEFVEFLNLSGDSLNVGGWKIEDENGNYFKLSQTPLILPDNSFFILAADSLVKLKYDLDESVLLTEAGTSSLGLVNTGELILLKDVKGNVIDSVRYSDKWQNDNFILTKNISLERINPNLDGNDSYNWSSSVDVIGATPGKQNSIYTVNPNIASNISVSPNPFSPDNDGFEDFTIINYKLTQVTSQVRIKIFDNKGRLVRTLANNQASGSSGSIIFDGMGDDGQALRIGIYIIFLESINEGSGVVETMKTAVVVARKL
;
A
#
# COMPACT_ATOMS: atom_id res chain seq x y z
N MET A 1 10.50 39.03 73.71
CA MET A 1 11.00 39.06 72.31
C MET A 1 12.49 39.32 72.33
N TYR A 2 13.32 38.32 71.98
CA TYR A 2 14.78 38.50 71.90
C TYR A 2 15.28 38.56 70.44
N ALA A 3 14.63 37.87 69.49
CA ALA A 3 14.98 37.90 68.07
C ALA A 3 13.87 38.54 67.20
N PRO A 4 13.62 39.86 67.33
CA PRO A 4 12.60 40.56 66.56
C PRO A 4 12.88 40.58 65.05
N SER A 5 11.84 40.77 64.22
CA SER A 5 12.00 41.06 62.79
C SER A 5 12.72 42.40 62.60
N THR A 6 13.35 42.65 61.45
CA THR A 6 14.02 43.93 61.17
C THR A 6 13.06 45.11 61.42
N SER A 7 13.39 45.98 62.39
CA SER A 7 12.64 47.16 62.89
C SER A 7 11.64 46.96 64.05
N GLU A 8 11.44 45.75 64.56
CA GLU A 8 10.72 45.49 65.82
C GLU A 8 11.67 45.63 67.04
N PRO A 9 11.24 46.19 68.20
CA PRO A 9 12.11 46.32 69.37
C PRO A 9 12.21 45.03 70.19
N GLU A 10 13.32 44.87 70.91
CA GLU A 10 13.46 43.87 71.97
C GLU A 10 12.62 44.25 73.20
N TRP A 11 12.03 43.25 73.85
CA TRP A 11 11.24 43.46 75.06
C TRP A 11 11.12 42.19 75.90
N VAL A 12 10.86 42.37 77.20
CA VAL A 12 10.53 41.31 78.16
C VAL A 12 9.25 41.70 78.89
N GLU A 13 8.37 40.74 79.13
CA GLU A 13 7.17 40.92 79.93
C GLU A 13 7.34 40.31 81.33
N LEU A 14 6.80 40.99 82.34
CA LEU A 14 6.71 40.45 83.69
C LEU A 14 5.25 40.19 84.08
N PHE A 15 4.99 39.01 84.63
CA PHE A 15 3.70 38.65 85.19
C PHE A 15 3.73 38.62 86.72
N ASN A 16 2.82 39.35 87.36
CA ASN A 16 2.67 39.34 88.81
C ASN A 16 1.75 38.19 89.25
N ARG A 17 2.35 37.12 89.76
CA ARG A 17 1.64 35.93 90.27
C ARG A 17 0.95 36.13 91.62
N THR A 18 1.01 37.32 92.20
CA THR A 18 0.47 37.60 93.53
C THR A 18 -0.86 38.35 93.44
N ASN A 19 -1.66 38.24 94.50
CA ASN A 19 -2.94 38.95 94.62
C ASN A 19 -2.79 40.43 95.04
N ASN A 20 -1.56 40.96 95.08
CA ASN A 20 -1.29 42.36 95.44
C ASN A 20 -0.44 43.04 94.35
N PRO A 21 -0.61 44.35 94.11
CA PRO A 21 0.23 45.06 93.14
C PRO A 21 1.69 45.15 93.62
N ILE A 22 2.65 45.02 92.68
CA ILE A 22 4.10 45.08 92.95
C ILE A 22 4.68 46.38 92.40
N ASN A 23 5.33 47.19 93.25
CA ASN A 23 6.00 48.43 92.84
C ASN A 23 7.45 48.15 92.36
N LEU A 24 7.75 48.53 91.12
CA LEU A 24 9.04 48.33 90.45
C LEU A 24 10.05 49.46 90.67
N LYS A 25 9.73 50.47 91.49
CA LYS A 25 10.65 51.57 91.79
C LYS A 25 11.99 51.05 92.30
N LYS A 26 13.08 51.45 91.63
CA LYS A 26 14.48 51.03 91.87
C LYS A 26 14.77 49.55 91.64
N TRP A 27 13.84 48.76 91.11
CA TRP A 27 14.14 47.41 90.65
C TRP A 27 15.11 47.47 89.48
N LYS A 28 15.90 46.40 89.30
CA LYS A 28 16.90 46.30 88.26
C LYS A 28 16.65 45.11 87.36
N PHE A 29 16.81 45.33 86.06
CA PHE A 29 16.95 44.27 85.07
C PHE A 29 18.44 44.11 84.78
N ALA A 30 18.92 42.87 84.68
CA ALA A 30 20.33 42.58 84.41
C ALA A 30 20.45 41.44 83.41
N ASP A 31 21.38 41.57 82.47
CA ASP A 31 21.89 40.46 81.66
C ASP A 31 23.20 39.93 82.27
N ALA A 32 23.94 39.09 81.52
CA ALA A 32 25.24 38.57 81.97
C ALA A 32 26.34 39.65 82.12
N VAL A 33 26.14 40.85 81.57
CA VAL A 33 27.21 41.88 81.38
C VAL A 33 26.90 43.18 82.12
N SER A 34 25.63 43.54 82.26
CA SER A 34 25.14 44.87 82.62
C SER A 34 23.90 44.77 83.52
N SER A 35 23.66 45.82 84.31
CA SER A 35 22.47 45.90 85.16
C SER A 35 21.94 47.33 85.15
N VAL A 36 20.68 47.48 84.76
CA VAL A 36 20.01 48.76 84.55
C VAL A 36 18.80 48.86 85.46
N THR A 37 18.55 50.04 86.01
CA THR A 37 17.37 50.29 86.85
C THR A 37 16.15 50.46 85.94
N ILE A 38 15.09 49.68 86.20
CA ILE A 38 13.85 49.66 85.40
C ILE A 38 13.15 51.02 85.46
N THR A 39 12.99 51.59 86.66
CA THR A 39 12.42 52.92 86.84
C THR A 39 12.83 53.55 88.18
N ASN A 40 12.92 54.88 88.23
CA ASN A 40 13.15 55.64 89.46
C ASN A 40 11.86 56.23 90.06
N THR A 41 10.73 56.10 89.37
CA THR A 41 9.40 56.52 89.81
C THR A 41 8.57 55.31 90.23
N ASP A 42 7.46 55.55 90.93
CA ASP A 42 6.53 54.47 91.29
C ASP A 42 5.80 53.96 90.03
N LYS A 43 5.93 52.66 89.77
CA LYS A 43 5.29 51.92 88.67
C LYS A 43 4.85 50.57 89.19
N PHE A 44 3.61 50.17 88.94
CA PHE A 44 3.02 49.00 89.59
C PHE A 44 2.64 47.95 88.56
N ILE A 45 3.06 46.70 88.78
CA ILE A 45 2.42 45.56 88.13
C ILE A 45 1.15 45.24 88.91
N PRO A 46 -0.06 45.29 88.31
CA PRO A 46 -1.30 44.92 88.99
C PRO A 46 -1.27 43.49 89.52
N ALA A 47 -2.10 43.17 90.52
CA ALA A 47 -2.29 41.79 90.98
C ALA A 47 -2.78 40.91 89.82
N ASN A 48 -2.15 39.74 89.61
CA ASN A 48 -2.42 38.85 88.47
C ASN A 48 -2.35 39.56 87.10
N GLY A 49 -1.56 40.63 86.99
CA GLY A 49 -1.44 41.46 85.79
C GLY A 49 -0.03 41.42 85.19
N TYR A 50 0.10 42.03 84.02
CA TYR A 50 1.32 42.09 83.23
C TYR A 50 1.89 43.51 83.19
N ILE A 51 3.19 43.61 82.91
CA ILE A 51 3.84 44.86 82.48
C ILE A 51 4.89 44.50 81.42
N VAL A 52 5.03 45.35 80.40
CA VAL A 52 6.01 45.14 79.32
C VAL A 52 7.18 46.09 79.49
N LEU A 53 8.41 45.55 79.50
CA LEU A 53 9.66 46.29 79.54
C LEU A 53 10.28 46.26 78.15
N THR A 54 10.45 47.41 77.51
CA THR A 54 10.91 47.49 76.11
C THR A 54 12.06 48.47 75.95
N LYS A 55 12.86 48.24 74.90
CA LYS A 55 13.96 49.11 74.51
C LYS A 55 13.49 50.48 73.99
N ASP A 56 12.37 50.52 73.27
CA ASP A 56 11.81 51.74 72.70
C ASP A 56 10.29 51.61 72.47
N SER A 57 9.63 52.73 72.21
CA SER A 57 8.17 52.80 72.04
C SER A 57 7.63 52.23 70.71
N LEU A 58 8.47 51.74 69.80
CA LEU A 58 8.02 51.19 68.51
C LEU A 58 7.16 49.93 68.65
N ILE A 59 7.13 49.31 69.84
CA ILE A 59 6.30 48.13 70.13
C ILE A 59 4.82 48.36 69.79
N HIS A 60 4.31 49.59 69.93
CA HIS A 60 2.93 49.96 69.60
C HIS A 60 2.61 49.92 68.09
N ASN A 61 3.63 49.98 67.22
CA ASN A 61 3.43 49.86 65.78
C ASN A 61 3.12 48.41 65.36
N TYR A 62 3.41 47.44 66.25
CA TYR A 62 3.33 46.01 65.94
C TYR A 62 2.31 45.27 66.82
N TYR A 63 2.11 45.72 68.06
CA TYR A 63 1.26 45.04 69.03
C TYR A 63 0.31 46.00 69.76
N ASN A 64 -0.94 45.57 69.93
CA ASN A 64 -1.89 46.27 70.80
C ASN A 64 -1.69 45.82 72.26
N VAL A 65 -0.78 46.49 72.97
CA VAL A 65 -0.42 46.14 74.36
C VAL A 65 -1.39 46.79 75.34
N GLY A 66 -2.22 45.96 75.98
CA GLY A 66 -3.22 46.43 76.97
C GLY A 66 -2.65 46.73 78.37
N SER A 67 -1.45 46.24 78.68
CA SER A 67 -0.76 46.48 79.95
C SER A 67 0.09 47.75 79.93
N GLU A 68 0.52 48.22 81.11
CA GLU A 68 1.49 49.31 81.18
C GLU A 68 2.83 48.92 80.51
N ILE A 69 3.44 49.87 79.80
CA ILE A 69 4.77 49.71 79.17
C ILE A 69 5.77 50.63 79.87
N ILE A 70 6.96 50.09 80.15
CA ILE A 70 8.11 50.86 80.61
C ILE A 70 9.20 50.82 79.53
N GLU A 71 9.43 51.97 78.91
CA GLU A 71 10.59 52.19 78.05
C GLU A 71 11.82 52.49 78.93
N PHE A 72 12.89 51.73 78.73
CA PHE A 72 14.16 51.94 79.43
C PHE A 72 15.34 51.44 78.60
N ASN A 73 16.57 51.69 79.07
CA ASN A 73 17.79 51.16 78.45
C ASN A 73 17.91 49.64 78.70
N LEU A 74 17.07 48.86 78.02
CA LEU A 74 17.06 47.40 78.07
C LEU A 74 18.43 46.88 77.59
N PRO A 75 19.14 46.07 78.40
CA PRO A 75 20.31 45.33 77.92
C PRO A 75 19.96 44.48 76.70
N ALA A 76 20.88 44.43 75.73
CA ALA A 76 20.64 43.71 74.48
C ALA A 76 20.39 42.23 74.74
N LEU A 77 19.32 41.69 74.17
CA LEU A 77 18.95 40.29 74.34
C LEU A 77 19.61 39.44 73.23
N ASN A 78 20.59 38.62 73.57
CA ASN A 78 21.38 37.92 72.55
C ASN A 78 20.61 36.82 71.79
N ASN A 79 20.58 36.92 70.46
CA ASN A 79 19.95 35.94 69.55
C ASN A 79 20.55 34.53 69.61
N THR A 80 21.77 34.36 70.14
CA THR A 80 22.42 33.06 70.34
C THR A 80 22.16 32.46 71.73
N GLY A 81 21.35 33.13 72.56
CA GLY A 81 21.06 32.79 73.94
C GLY A 81 21.67 33.78 74.94
N ASP A 82 20.99 33.99 76.06
CA ASP A 82 21.37 34.97 77.10
C ASP A 82 20.88 34.56 78.50
N ALA A 83 21.38 35.26 79.51
CA ALA A 83 21.05 35.09 80.92
C ALA A 83 20.51 36.40 81.51
N ILE A 84 19.19 36.46 81.73
CA ILE A 84 18.54 37.65 82.29
C ILE A 84 18.07 37.42 83.73
N SER A 85 18.06 38.47 84.54
CA SER A 85 17.57 38.43 85.91
C SER A 85 16.93 39.75 86.33
N ILE A 86 15.97 39.65 87.24
CA ILE A 86 15.28 40.78 87.83
C ILE A 86 15.61 40.81 89.30
N LYS A 87 16.01 41.99 89.78
CA LYS A 87 16.36 42.23 91.18
C LYS A 87 15.47 43.33 91.75
N ASP A 88 15.05 43.19 92.98
CA ASP A 88 14.27 44.21 93.66
C ASP A 88 15.10 45.46 94.02
N SER A 89 14.47 46.41 94.71
CA SER A 89 15.09 47.68 95.11
C SER A 89 16.30 47.56 96.05
N ILE A 90 16.49 46.41 96.73
CA ILE A 90 17.63 46.14 97.61
C ILE A 90 18.64 45.17 96.98
N GLY A 91 18.40 44.73 95.73
CA GLY A 91 19.30 43.87 94.98
C GLY A 91 19.04 42.36 95.13
N LEU A 92 17.96 41.97 95.80
CA LEU A 92 17.55 40.56 95.90
C LEU A 92 17.03 40.08 94.54
N LYS A 93 17.54 38.95 94.04
CA LYS A 93 17.09 38.33 92.78
C LYS A 93 15.68 37.75 92.95
N ILE A 94 14.73 38.30 92.20
CA ILE A 94 13.31 37.90 92.23
C ILE A 94 13.04 36.76 91.24
N ASP A 95 13.53 36.88 90.01
CA ASP A 95 13.49 35.81 89.01
C ASP A 95 14.72 35.87 88.10
N SER A 96 15.01 34.77 87.40
CA SER A 96 16.06 34.69 86.38
C SER A 96 15.74 33.63 85.34
N LEU A 97 16.16 33.90 84.11
CA LEU A 97 16.00 33.03 82.95
C LEU A 97 17.34 32.93 82.20
N TYR A 98 17.76 31.70 81.89
CA TYR A 98 18.68 31.45 80.79
C TYR A 98 17.83 30.96 79.62
N TYR A 99 18.00 31.53 78.43
CA TYR A 99 17.31 31.05 77.23
C TYR A 99 18.31 30.75 76.12
N TYR A 100 17.95 29.81 75.26
CA TYR A 100 18.72 29.38 74.10
C TYR A 100 17.83 29.35 72.86
N PRO A 101 18.39 29.45 71.64
CA PRO A 101 17.59 29.49 70.42
C PRO A 101 16.74 28.24 70.16
N ASP A 102 17.15 27.09 70.70
CA ASP A 102 16.41 25.83 70.60
C ASP A 102 15.16 25.76 71.49
N TRP A 103 14.98 26.71 72.42
CA TRP A 103 13.75 26.80 73.23
C TRP A 103 12.60 27.47 72.46
N GLY A 104 12.91 28.16 71.35
CA GLY A 104 11.94 28.84 70.49
C GLY A 104 12.11 30.37 70.45
N GLY A 105 11.31 31.03 69.64
CA GLY A 105 11.31 32.51 69.50
C GLY A 105 12.48 33.07 68.68
N ASN A 106 13.25 32.25 67.97
CA ASN A 106 14.34 32.64 67.06
C ASN A 106 13.94 32.73 65.58
N ILE A 107 12.71 32.38 65.21
CA ILE A 107 12.27 32.27 63.81
C ILE A 107 11.12 33.26 63.55
N ASN A 108 11.22 33.99 62.42
CA ASN A 108 10.19 34.88 61.87
C ASN A 108 9.69 36.00 62.82
N GLY A 109 10.53 36.43 63.76
CA GLY A 109 10.20 37.51 64.70
C GLY A 109 9.12 37.14 65.71
N LYS A 110 9.02 35.87 66.10
CA LYS A 110 8.08 35.39 67.11
C LYS A 110 8.67 35.45 68.52
N SER A 111 7.84 35.69 69.55
CA SER A 111 8.31 35.69 70.94
C SER A 111 8.56 34.28 71.46
N LEU A 112 9.54 34.16 72.35
CA LEU A 112 9.69 33.04 73.27
C LEU A 112 8.71 33.25 74.43
N GLU A 113 7.78 32.32 74.59
CA GLU A 113 6.67 32.38 75.54
C GLU A 113 6.76 31.25 76.56
N ARG A 114 6.16 31.46 77.74
CA ARG A 114 6.14 30.46 78.81
C ARG A 114 4.85 29.64 78.74
N ILE A 115 4.96 28.31 78.85
CA ILE A 115 3.85 27.35 78.79
C ILE A 115 3.06 27.33 80.10
N SER A 116 3.75 27.34 81.24
CA SER A 116 3.10 27.34 82.55
C SER A 116 3.80 28.28 83.53
N VAL A 117 3.03 29.21 84.11
CA VAL A 117 3.51 30.16 85.13
C VAL A 117 3.87 29.47 86.45
N ASN A 118 3.43 28.23 86.65
CA ASN A 118 3.67 27.46 87.88
C ASN A 118 4.88 26.53 87.80
N ARG A 119 5.37 26.23 86.59
CA ARG A 119 6.60 25.45 86.37
C ARG A 119 7.84 26.35 86.48
N PHE A 120 9.02 25.77 86.75
CA PHE A 120 10.25 26.55 86.94
C PHE A 120 10.67 27.35 85.70
N SER A 121 11.21 28.56 85.89
CA SER A 121 11.65 29.44 84.79
C SER A 121 12.87 28.88 84.04
N LEU A 122 13.67 28.04 84.70
CA LEU A 122 14.88 27.42 84.15
C LEU A 122 14.64 26.09 83.43
N ASP A 123 13.41 25.60 83.41
CA ASP A 123 13.06 24.37 82.70
C ASP A 123 12.88 24.67 81.20
N PRO A 124 13.74 24.16 80.30
CA PRO A 124 13.65 24.41 78.86
C PRO A 124 12.30 23.98 78.28
N THR A 125 11.69 22.95 78.84
CA THR A 125 10.42 22.38 78.35
C THR A 125 9.19 23.16 78.83
N ASN A 126 9.39 24.28 79.53
CA ASN A 126 8.35 25.21 79.94
C ASN A 126 8.29 26.46 79.06
N TRP A 127 9.05 26.49 77.97
CA TRP A 127 9.10 27.59 77.01
C TRP A 127 8.88 27.08 75.59
N GLY A 128 8.39 27.96 74.72
CA GLY A 128 8.15 27.63 73.32
C GLY A 128 7.99 28.88 72.45
N THR A 129 7.96 28.67 71.14
CA THR A 129 7.68 29.74 70.18
C THR A 129 6.19 30.10 70.19
N SER A 130 5.86 31.38 70.19
CA SER A 130 4.48 31.88 70.07
C SER A 130 3.74 31.26 68.87
N ILE A 131 2.50 30.82 69.10
CA ILE A 131 1.59 30.36 68.05
C ILE A 131 0.57 31.43 67.66
N SER A 132 0.60 32.59 68.30
CA SER A 132 -0.22 33.75 67.94
C SER A 132 -0.05 34.12 66.47
N THR A 133 -1.16 34.42 65.79
CA THR A 133 -1.17 34.97 64.43
C THR A 133 -0.46 36.34 64.37
N PHE A 134 -0.42 37.07 65.49
CA PHE A 134 0.31 38.33 65.65
C PHE A 134 1.78 38.13 66.04
N LYS A 135 2.32 36.90 65.99
CA LYS A 135 3.71 36.52 66.34
C LYS A 135 4.10 36.60 67.82
N ALA A 136 3.37 37.36 68.65
CA ALA A 136 3.60 37.46 70.09
C ALA A 136 2.33 37.93 70.83
N THR A 137 2.35 37.86 72.16
CA THR A 137 1.24 38.26 73.05
C THR A 137 1.63 39.25 74.16
N PRO A 138 2.34 40.35 73.88
CA PRO A 138 2.77 41.30 74.93
C PRO A 138 1.58 41.95 75.65
N GLY A 139 1.61 41.92 76.99
CA GLY A 139 0.60 42.47 77.87
C GLY A 139 -0.62 41.58 78.09
N SER A 140 -0.56 40.33 77.66
CA SER A 140 -1.68 39.36 77.67
C SER A 140 -1.19 37.94 77.99
N ILE A 141 -2.10 37.01 78.21
CA ILE A 141 -1.76 35.60 78.43
C ILE A 141 -1.03 35.05 77.19
N ASN A 142 0.01 34.25 77.38
CA ASN A 142 0.77 33.70 76.25
C ASN A 142 -0.08 32.75 75.41
N SER A 143 0.16 32.75 74.10
CA SER A 143 -0.55 31.92 73.12
C SER A 143 -0.38 30.41 73.38
N ILE A 144 0.74 30.01 73.97
CA ILE A 144 1.05 28.62 74.33
C ILE A 144 0.83 28.32 75.82
N THR A 145 0.31 29.27 76.61
CA THR A 145 0.01 29.01 78.01
C THR A 145 -1.16 28.04 78.13
N GLU A 146 -1.04 27.06 79.03
CA GLU A 146 -2.14 26.15 79.38
C GLU A 146 -3.35 26.96 79.88
N LYS A 147 -4.49 26.85 79.20
CA LYS A 147 -5.72 27.55 79.54
C LYS A 147 -6.61 26.62 80.36
N ASN A 148 -7.29 27.18 81.36
CA ASN A 148 -8.28 26.44 82.13
C ASN A 148 -9.51 26.11 81.28
N TYR A 149 -9.90 27.01 80.38
CA TYR A 149 -11.08 26.90 79.53
C TYR A 149 -10.74 27.37 78.10
N ASP A 150 -10.83 26.49 77.11
CA ASP A 150 -10.47 26.80 75.71
C ASP A 150 -11.23 25.85 74.77
N ILE A 151 -12.22 26.37 74.02
CA ILE A 151 -13.06 25.60 73.10
C ILE A 151 -12.81 26.03 71.67
N ALA A 152 -12.21 25.12 70.90
CA ALA A 152 -11.85 25.36 69.51
C ALA A 152 -12.81 24.66 68.54
N VAL A 153 -13.31 25.39 67.55
CA VAL A 153 -13.94 24.80 66.36
C VAL A 153 -12.84 24.39 65.41
N THR A 154 -12.65 23.09 65.23
CA THR A 154 -11.48 22.52 64.52
C THR A 154 -11.78 22.11 63.08
N LYS A 155 -13.04 21.81 62.74
CA LYS A 155 -13.45 21.49 61.37
C LYS A 155 -14.91 21.86 61.12
N PHE A 156 -15.20 22.37 59.93
CA PHE A 156 -16.56 22.58 59.43
C PHE A 156 -16.79 21.75 58.16
N ILE A 157 -17.85 20.95 58.14
CA ILE A 157 -18.07 19.87 57.18
C ILE A 157 -19.44 20.05 56.53
N PHE A 158 -19.44 20.00 55.19
CA PHE A 158 -20.63 19.81 54.37
C PHE A 158 -20.69 18.34 53.95
N SER A 159 -21.89 17.75 53.95
CA SER A 159 -22.10 16.38 53.46
C SER A 159 -23.29 16.36 52.50
N PRO A 160 -23.08 16.05 51.20
CA PRO A 160 -21.81 15.66 50.56
C PRO A 160 -20.74 16.78 50.51
N GLU A 161 -19.46 16.39 50.41
CA GLU A 161 -18.32 17.33 50.36
C GLU A 161 -18.17 17.99 48.98
N TYR A 162 -18.55 17.29 47.91
CA TYR A 162 -18.49 17.76 46.52
C TYR A 162 -19.89 17.74 45.91
N PRO A 163 -20.77 18.69 46.26
CA PRO A 163 -22.12 18.73 45.74
C PRO A 163 -22.14 19.06 44.24
N ILE A 164 -23.19 18.61 43.57
CA ILE A 164 -23.58 19.06 42.24
C ILE A 164 -24.85 19.93 42.33
N GLU A 165 -25.21 20.57 41.22
CA GLU A 165 -26.41 21.39 41.15
C GLU A 165 -27.66 20.60 41.56
N GLY A 166 -28.41 21.14 42.53
CA GLY A 166 -29.63 20.54 43.06
C GLY A 166 -29.45 19.63 44.27
N ASP A 167 -28.21 19.37 44.70
CA ASP A 167 -27.95 18.56 45.89
C ASP A 167 -28.50 19.21 47.17
N THR A 168 -28.86 18.34 48.12
CA THR A 168 -29.21 18.73 49.49
C THR A 168 -28.07 18.37 50.44
N LEU A 169 -27.60 19.33 51.23
CA LEU A 169 -26.42 19.17 52.08
C LEU A 169 -26.74 19.30 53.57
N SER A 170 -26.11 18.47 54.38
CA SER A 170 -26.10 18.59 55.85
C SER A 170 -24.81 19.24 56.34
N LEU A 171 -24.90 19.98 57.45
CA LEU A 171 -23.82 20.76 58.02
C LEU A 171 -23.43 20.22 59.39
N SER A 172 -22.13 20.08 59.65
CA SER A 172 -21.62 19.64 60.95
C SER A 172 -20.29 20.27 61.32
N ALA A 173 -20.04 20.48 62.61
CA ALA A 173 -18.82 21.07 63.12
C ALA A 173 -18.13 20.17 64.16
N ARG A 174 -16.82 19.99 64.01
CA ARG A 174 -15.99 19.32 65.01
C ARG A 174 -15.44 20.35 65.99
N VAL A 175 -15.72 20.13 67.27
CA VAL A 175 -15.24 20.98 68.36
C VAL A 175 -14.30 20.18 69.24
N LYS A 176 -13.26 20.83 69.76
CA LYS A 176 -12.32 20.24 70.71
C LYS A 176 -12.20 21.15 71.94
N ASN A 177 -12.21 20.55 73.13
CA ASN A 177 -11.84 21.24 74.36
C ASN A 177 -10.32 21.15 74.53
N LEU A 178 -9.63 22.27 74.36
CA LEU A 178 -8.18 22.41 74.59
C LEU A 178 -7.87 22.84 76.04
N GLY A 179 -8.89 23.21 76.82
CA GLY A 179 -8.74 23.65 78.19
C GLY A 179 -8.51 22.50 79.17
N LEU A 180 -7.93 22.82 80.34
CA LEU A 180 -7.70 21.86 81.42
C LEU A 180 -8.97 21.44 82.18
N ASN A 181 -10.06 22.21 82.06
CA ASN A 181 -11.34 21.93 82.70
C ASN A 181 -12.43 21.56 81.67
N ASP A 182 -13.46 20.88 82.15
CA ASP A 182 -14.65 20.57 81.35
C ASP A 182 -15.39 21.84 80.92
N ALA A 183 -15.93 21.85 79.71
CA ALA A 183 -16.58 23.01 79.10
C ALA A 183 -18.06 22.73 78.77
N ASN A 184 -18.91 23.72 79.06
CA ASN A 184 -20.33 23.76 78.69
C ASN A 184 -20.56 24.94 77.74
N PHE A 185 -20.77 24.66 76.46
CA PHE A 185 -20.81 25.68 75.40
C PHE A 185 -22.05 25.53 74.51
N SER A 186 -22.29 26.49 73.63
CA SER A 186 -23.23 26.37 72.52
C SER A 186 -22.53 26.54 71.17
N LEU A 187 -23.11 26.00 70.12
CA LEU A 187 -22.66 26.23 68.74
C LEU A 187 -23.71 27.03 67.99
N GLN A 188 -23.29 28.13 67.39
CA GLN A 188 -24.11 29.00 66.55
C GLN A 188 -23.68 28.86 65.10
N LEU A 189 -24.65 28.68 64.21
CA LEU A 189 -24.46 28.64 62.77
C LEU A 189 -25.02 29.92 62.15
N PHE A 190 -24.22 30.55 61.32
CA PHE A 190 -24.59 31.72 60.52
C PHE A 190 -24.33 31.45 59.05
N GLU A 191 -25.12 32.07 58.19
CA GLU A 191 -24.82 32.25 56.78
C GLU A 191 -24.21 33.64 56.57
N ASP A 192 -23.18 33.68 55.75
CA ASP A 192 -22.62 34.89 55.16
C ASP A 192 -23.25 35.02 53.77
N THR A 193 -24.09 36.05 53.62
CA THR A 193 -24.95 36.22 52.45
C THR A 193 -24.33 37.08 51.36
N ASP A 194 -23.29 37.86 51.68
CA ASP A 194 -22.57 38.71 50.73
C ASP A 194 -21.13 38.23 50.45
N LEU A 195 -20.71 37.12 51.06
CA LEU A 195 -19.44 36.41 50.87
C LEU A 195 -18.22 37.25 51.32
N ASP A 196 -18.40 38.18 52.25
CA ASP A 196 -17.32 39.04 52.77
C ASP A 196 -16.52 38.41 53.94
N SER A 197 -16.83 37.15 54.28
CA SER A 197 -16.29 36.37 55.40
C SER A 197 -16.77 36.80 56.78
N ILE A 198 -17.80 37.66 56.86
CA ILE A 198 -18.43 38.11 58.10
C ILE A 198 -19.83 37.49 58.18
N PRO A 199 -20.22 36.91 59.34
CA PRO A 199 -21.55 36.32 59.47
C PRO A 199 -22.68 37.35 59.46
N ASP A 200 -23.70 37.13 58.61
CA ASP A 200 -24.87 38.00 58.46
C ASP A 200 -26.13 37.42 59.13
N MET A 201 -26.55 36.24 58.66
CA MET A 201 -27.84 35.65 58.98
C MET A 201 -27.67 34.51 59.96
N PHE A 202 -28.23 34.65 61.15
CA PHE A 202 -28.28 33.55 62.12
C PHE A 202 -29.26 32.46 61.65
N LEU A 203 -28.81 31.20 61.66
CA LEU A 203 -29.58 30.04 61.20
C LEU A 203 -30.02 29.12 62.34
N GLU A 204 -29.09 28.69 63.19
CA GLU A 204 -29.35 27.69 64.25
C GLU A 204 -28.40 27.87 65.44
N GLU A 205 -28.87 27.51 66.64
CA GLU A 205 -28.02 27.33 67.82
C GLU A 205 -28.27 25.95 68.47
N ILE A 206 -27.20 25.20 68.71
CA ILE A 206 -27.22 23.97 69.50
C ILE A 206 -26.73 24.31 70.91
N GLN A 207 -27.63 24.23 71.89
CA GLN A 207 -27.35 24.62 73.27
C GLN A 207 -26.93 23.45 74.17
N SER A 208 -26.29 23.77 75.29
CA SER A 208 -25.93 22.81 76.36
C SER A 208 -25.03 21.66 75.91
N LEU A 209 -24.06 21.96 75.04
CA LEU A 209 -23.04 21.00 74.64
C LEU A 209 -21.98 20.87 75.73
N PHE A 210 -21.51 19.64 75.96
CA PHE A 210 -20.51 19.32 76.97
C PHE A 210 -19.32 18.61 76.32
N LEU A 211 -18.11 19.04 76.67
CA LEU A 211 -16.86 18.34 76.34
C LEU A 211 -15.96 18.30 77.56
N SER A 212 -15.49 17.10 77.91
CA SER A 212 -14.42 16.95 78.90
C SER A 212 -13.11 17.52 78.38
N SER A 213 -12.19 17.86 79.30
CA SER A 213 -10.83 18.30 78.93
C SER A 213 -10.17 17.33 77.93
N ASP A 214 -9.55 17.89 76.87
CA ASP A 214 -8.90 17.21 75.74
C ASP A 214 -9.81 16.40 74.80
N ASP A 215 -11.13 16.34 75.07
CA ASP A 215 -12.08 15.59 74.26
C ASP A 215 -12.53 16.37 73.00
N SER A 216 -12.98 15.64 71.97
CA SER A 216 -13.47 16.20 70.72
C SER A 216 -14.70 15.45 70.21
N SER A 217 -15.72 16.19 69.78
CA SER A 217 -16.94 15.63 69.19
C SER A 217 -17.35 16.35 67.91
N LEU A 218 -18.10 15.65 67.07
CA LEU A 218 -18.77 16.18 65.89
C LEU A 218 -20.23 16.48 66.22
N PHE A 219 -20.67 17.71 66.00
CA PHE A 219 -22.05 18.15 66.23
C PHE A 219 -22.72 18.44 64.89
N ASN A 220 -23.90 17.86 64.67
CA ASN A 220 -24.69 18.05 63.45
C ASN A 220 -25.74 19.13 63.68
N PHE A 221 -25.86 20.05 62.74
CA PHE A 221 -26.96 21.02 62.70
C PHE A 221 -28.22 20.36 62.11
N ASN A 222 -29.40 20.82 62.52
CA ASN A 222 -30.65 20.42 61.90
C ASN A 222 -30.89 21.17 60.58
N PHE A 223 -30.27 22.34 60.41
CA PHE A 223 -30.29 23.08 59.16
C PHE A 223 -29.59 22.29 58.03
N SER A 224 -30.28 22.20 56.90
CA SER A 224 -29.77 21.67 55.63
C SER A 224 -29.84 22.75 54.53
N ILE A 225 -28.90 22.68 53.59
CA ILE A 225 -29.00 23.42 52.34
C ILE A 225 -29.84 22.58 51.40
N GLU A 226 -31.06 23.02 51.09
CA GLU A 226 -31.91 22.38 50.09
C GLU A 226 -31.59 22.95 48.69
N ASN A 227 -31.44 22.08 47.70
CA ASN A 227 -31.28 22.43 46.28
C ASN A 227 -30.18 23.50 46.05
N LEU A 228 -28.92 23.16 46.28
CA LEU A 228 -27.78 24.06 46.05
C LEU A 228 -27.68 24.45 44.56
N GLN A 229 -27.72 25.75 44.26
CA GLN A 229 -27.65 26.28 42.88
C GLN A 229 -26.43 27.17 42.64
N THR A 230 -25.96 27.86 43.68
CA THR A 230 -24.84 28.80 43.62
C THR A 230 -23.95 28.63 44.84
N GLN A 231 -22.79 29.27 44.84
CA GLN A 231 -21.93 29.37 46.02
C GLN A 231 -22.70 29.94 47.22
N ARG A 232 -22.46 29.36 48.40
CA ARG A 232 -22.98 29.82 49.71
C ARG A 232 -21.87 29.73 50.76
N ALA A 233 -21.87 30.62 51.74
CA ALA A 233 -20.86 30.64 52.79
C ALA A 233 -21.46 30.65 54.20
N PHE A 234 -20.74 30.05 55.13
CA PHE A 234 -21.24 29.80 56.48
C PHE A 234 -20.14 30.02 57.52
N VAL A 235 -20.56 30.47 58.71
CA VAL A 235 -19.71 30.62 59.89
C VAL A 235 -20.27 29.80 61.03
N VAL A 236 -19.44 28.95 61.62
CA VAL A 236 -19.73 28.30 62.89
C VAL A 236 -18.98 29.02 64.00
N ASN A 237 -19.67 29.30 65.10
CA ASN A 237 -19.12 29.97 66.28
C ASN A 237 -19.45 29.18 67.56
N ALA A 238 -18.42 28.76 68.31
CA ALA A 238 -18.56 28.19 69.63
C ALA A 238 -18.63 29.28 70.71
N VAL A 239 -19.74 29.35 71.43
CA VAL A 239 -19.95 30.35 72.48
C VAL A 239 -19.73 29.72 73.85
N PHE A 240 -18.68 30.17 74.53
CA PHE A 240 -18.36 29.77 75.89
C PHE A 240 -17.80 30.96 76.67
N ASN A 241 -18.57 31.49 77.63
CA ASN A 241 -18.19 32.72 78.35
C ASN A 241 -16.86 32.63 79.15
N PRO A 242 -16.50 31.48 79.78
CA PRO A 242 -15.22 31.31 80.46
C PRO A 242 -14.02 31.10 79.53
N ASP A 243 -14.22 31.02 78.21
CA ASP A 243 -13.17 30.70 77.25
C ASP A 243 -12.07 31.77 77.25
N GLU A 244 -10.83 31.31 77.44
CA GLU A 244 -9.64 32.15 77.53
C GLU A 244 -8.96 32.37 76.16
N ASP A 245 -9.42 31.71 75.09
CA ASP A 245 -8.94 31.88 73.70
C ASP A 245 -10.04 31.91 72.65
N THR A 246 -10.75 33.03 72.59
CA THR A 246 -11.83 33.24 71.61
C THR A 246 -11.40 33.21 70.14
N THR A 247 -10.10 33.17 69.82
CA THR A 247 -9.62 33.27 68.43
C THR A 247 -9.82 31.99 67.63
N ASN A 248 -9.99 30.85 68.31
CA ASN A 248 -10.16 29.53 67.70
C ASN A 248 -11.62 29.04 67.74
N ASN A 249 -12.54 29.87 68.26
CA ASN A 249 -13.96 29.54 68.43
C ASN A 249 -14.77 29.62 67.13
N LYS A 250 -14.20 30.19 66.05
CA LYS A 250 -14.90 30.45 64.80
C LYS A 250 -14.24 29.79 63.60
N LEU A 251 -15.04 29.22 62.71
CA LEU A 251 -14.61 28.80 61.37
C LEU A 251 -15.57 29.30 60.30
N TYR A 252 -15.00 29.88 59.24
CA TYR A 252 -15.68 30.25 58.00
C TYR A 252 -15.42 29.19 56.92
N LYS A 253 -16.45 28.83 56.15
CA LYS A 253 -16.30 27.93 54.99
C LYS A 253 -17.41 28.19 53.97
N PHE A 254 -17.06 28.17 52.69
CA PHE A 254 -18.02 28.20 51.58
C PHE A 254 -18.17 26.85 50.90
N ILE A 255 -19.24 26.71 50.12
CA ILE A 255 -19.54 25.54 49.30
C ILE A 255 -20.22 25.99 48.01
N GLU A 256 -19.92 25.34 46.89
CA GLU A 256 -20.55 25.61 45.59
C GLU A 256 -20.82 24.32 44.84
N PRO A 257 -21.89 24.28 44.01
CA PRO A 257 -22.13 23.14 43.15
C PRO A 257 -21.08 23.14 42.04
N GLY A 258 -20.56 21.97 41.72
CA GLY A 258 -19.71 21.81 40.55
C GLY A 258 -20.26 20.76 39.61
N LEU A 259 -19.39 20.26 38.74
CA LEU A 259 -19.82 19.47 37.60
C LEU A 259 -20.09 18.01 38.00
N PRO A 260 -21.15 17.39 37.46
CA PRO A 260 -21.32 15.95 37.50
C PRO A 260 -20.12 15.22 36.87
N ALA A 261 -19.84 14.01 37.34
CA ALA A 261 -18.86 13.14 36.69
C ALA A 261 -19.22 12.92 35.22
N LEU A 262 -18.21 12.81 34.36
CA LEU A 262 -18.29 12.69 32.91
C LEU A 262 -18.90 13.90 32.19
N SER A 263 -18.96 15.08 32.84
CA SER A 263 -19.30 16.34 32.15
C SER A 263 -18.27 16.71 31.10
N VAL A 264 -16.98 16.56 31.45
CA VAL A 264 -15.86 16.57 30.51
C VAL A 264 -15.26 15.17 30.52
N VAL A 265 -14.93 14.64 29.35
CA VAL A 265 -14.39 13.29 29.23
C VAL A 265 -13.07 13.28 28.48
N ILE A 266 -12.21 12.31 28.81
CA ILE A 266 -11.00 12.03 28.04
C ILE A 266 -11.45 11.33 26.76
N ASN A 267 -11.13 11.91 25.60
CA ASN A 267 -11.61 11.47 24.30
C ASN A 267 -10.52 10.77 23.47
N GLU A 268 -9.28 11.22 23.57
CA GLU A 268 -8.16 10.69 22.79
C GLU A 268 -6.85 10.86 23.58
N ILE A 269 -5.93 9.90 23.44
CA ILE A 269 -4.64 9.88 24.14
C ILE A 269 -3.53 9.51 23.16
N MET A 270 -2.59 10.41 22.92
CA MET A 270 -1.33 10.10 22.25
C MET A 270 -0.25 9.78 23.29
N TYR A 271 -0.19 8.52 23.72
CA TYR A 271 0.79 8.08 24.72
C TYR A 271 2.04 7.45 24.09
N SER A 272 1.99 7.03 22.82
CA SER A 272 3.10 6.36 22.11
C SER A 272 3.47 7.05 20.79
N PRO A 273 3.84 8.34 20.82
CA PRO A 273 4.15 9.10 19.60
C PRO A 273 5.37 8.53 18.85
N LEU A 274 5.38 8.71 17.52
CA LEU A 274 6.49 8.36 16.65
C LEU A 274 7.10 9.62 16.00
N GLY A 275 8.37 9.57 15.61
CA GLY A 275 8.97 10.62 14.79
C GLY A 275 9.25 11.95 15.51
N GLY A 276 9.01 12.03 16.82
CA GLY A 276 9.23 13.25 17.63
C GLY A 276 7.96 14.05 17.89
N GLU A 277 6.78 13.49 17.63
CA GLU A 277 5.49 14.04 18.05
C GLU A 277 5.43 14.10 19.60
N PRO A 278 4.84 15.16 20.19
CA PRO A 278 4.68 15.21 21.64
C PRO A 278 3.57 14.27 22.12
N GLU A 279 3.60 13.88 23.38
CA GLU A 279 2.43 13.28 24.03
C GLU A 279 1.37 14.35 24.29
N TRP A 280 0.10 13.95 24.20
CA TRP A 280 -1.04 14.83 24.42
C TRP A 280 -2.29 14.03 24.80
N ILE A 281 -3.27 14.71 25.40
CA ILE A 281 -4.62 14.19 25.61
C ILE A 281 -5.64 15.18 25.05
N GLU A 282 -6.76 14.64 24.59
CA GLU A 282 -7.91 15.42 24.20
C GLU A 282 -9.06 15.24 25.19
N LEU A 283 -9.70 16.34 25.51
CA LEU A 283 -10.91 16.40 26.31
C LEU A 283 -12.10 16.75 25.42
N PHE A 284 -13.28 16.21 25.74
CA PHE A 284 -14.54 16.56 25.10
C PHE A 284 -15.56 17.02 26.14
N ASN A 285 -16.15 18.20 25.93
CA ASN A 285 -17.22 18.73 26.78
C ASN A 285 -18.57 18.14 26.34
N ARG A 286 -19.22 17.37 27.20
CA ARG A 286 -20.52 16.73 26.92
C ARG A 286 -21.71 17.60 27.32
N THR A 287 -21.48 18.81 27.80
CA THR A 287 -22.51 19.70 28.36
C THR A 287 -22.83 20.87 27.45
N GLU A 288 -23.93 21.56 27.75
CA GLU A 288 -24.34 22.82 27.12
C GLU A 288 -23.64 24.05 27.73
N LEU A 289 -22.76 23.84 28.71
CA LEU A 289 -22.08 24.89 29.46
C LEU A 289 -20.65 25.09 28.92
N SER A 290 -20.20 26.33 28.85
CA SER A 290 -18.76 26.62 28.69
C SER A 290 -18.10 26.39 30.05
N ILE A 291 -17.06 25.55 30.08
CA ILE A 291 -16.43 25.09 31.33
C ILE A 291 -15.04 25.73 31.44
N ASN A 292 -14.82 26.49 32.51
CA ASN A 292 -13.50 26.97 32.87
C ASN A 292 -12.66 25.84 33.49
N LEU A 293 -11.48 25.62 32.94
CA LEU A 293 -10.52 24.60 33.38
C LEU A 293 -9.50 25.15 34.40
N ASN A 294 -9.56 26.42 34.80
CA ASN A 294 -8.70 26.95 35.86
C ASN A 294 -8.82 26.11 37.13
N GLY A 295 -7.69 25.75 37.73
CA GLY A 295 -7.62 24.90 38.91
C GLY A 295 -7.74 23.39 38.63
N TRP A 296 -8.15 22.98 37.42
CA TRP A 296 -8.24 21.56 37.08
C TRP A 296 -6.89 20.89 37.07
N LYS A 297 -6.87 19.63 37.48
CA LYS A 297 -5.66 18.81 37.58
C LYS A 297 -5.69 17.61 36.66
N ILE A 298 -4.61 17.41 35.93
CA ILE A 298 -4.36 16.22 35.11
C ILE A 298 -3.36 15.38 35.87
N LYS A 299 -3.79 14.19 36.27
CA LYS A 299 -3.01 13.26 37.05
C LYS A 299 -2.71 11.99 36.27
N ASP A 300 -1.45 11.59 36.32
CA ASP A 300 -0.95 10.29 35.92
C ASP A 300 -0.99 9.32 37.11
N VAL A 301 -1.37 8.07 36.85
CA VAL A 301 -1.57 7.06 37.89
C VAL A 301 -0.26 6.38 38.31
N PHE A 302 0.76 6.31 37.46
CA PHE A 302 1.96 5.48 37.66
C PHE A 302 3.32 6.23 37.66
N THR A 303 3.40 7.53 37.32
CA THR A 303 4.66 8.32 37.24
C THR A 303 4.75 9.48 38.27
N THR A 304 5.93 10.11 38.43
CA THR A 304 6.17 11.31 39.29
C THR A 304 6.93 12.41 38.50
N PRO A 305 6.56 13.72 38.55
CA PRO A 305 5.43 14.28 39.30
C PRO A 305 4.10 13.74 38.76
N THR A 306 3.24 13.36 39.68
CA THR A 306 1.99 12.64 39.38
C THR A 306 0.93 13.56 38.78
N GLU A 307 1.02 14.89 38.94
CA GLU A 307 -0.05 15.81 38.55
C GLU A 307 0.45 17.16 38.03
N VAL A 308 -0.31 17.75 37.11
CA VAL A 308 -0.16 19.13 36.65
C VAL A 308 -1.49 19.87 36.79
N GLN A 309 -1.45 21.16 37.10
CA GLN A 309 -2.63 22.01 37.28
C GLN A 309 -2.67 23.10 36.21
N ILE A 310 -3.86 23.41 35.73
CA ILE A 310 -4.10 24.58 34.87
C ILE A 310 -4.25 25.81 35.78
N GLU A 311 -3.45 26.85 35.56
CA GLU A 311 -3.40 28.07 36.41
C GLU A 311 -3.99 29.31 35.71
N GLU A 312 -4.62 29.13 34.55
CA GLU A 312 -5.18 30.20 33.72
C GLU A 312 -6.66 29.92 33.43
N ASP A 313 -7.43 30.99 33.20
CA ASP A 313 -8.84 30.90 32.80
C ASP A 313 -8.93 30.48 31.32
N ILE A 314 -9.18 29.19 31.10
CA ILE A 314 -9.30 28.59 29.78
C ILE A 314 -10.62 27.84 29.70
N PHE A 315 -11.33 28.00 28.59
CA PHE A 315 -12.69 27.52 28.45
C PHE A 315 -12.77 26.42 27.40
N ILE A 316 -13.42 25.31 27.74
CA ILE A 316 -13.91 24.35 26.75
C ILE A 316 -15.37 24.67 26.43
N GLU A 317 -15.64 25.01 25.18
CA GLU A 317 -16.97 25.38 24.73
C GLU A 317 -17.95 24.19 24.74
N PRO A 318 -19.28 24.44 24.75
CA PRO A 318 -20.27 23.37 24.69
C PRO A 318 -20.05 22.43 23.50
N TYR A 319 -20.07 21.11 23.74
CA TYR A 319 -19.91 20.09 22.71
C TYR A 319 -18.64 20.22 21.86
N SER A 320 -17.57 20.80 22.39
CA SER A 320 -16.29 20.98 21.70
C SER A 320 -15.18 20.09 22.27
N TYR A 321 -14.10 19.97 21.48
CA TYR A 321 -12.86 19.32 21.89
C TYR A 321 -11.86 20.36 22.44
N PHE A 322 -10.91 19.90 23.25
CA PHE A 322 -9.83 20.72 23.78
C PHE A 322 -8.58 19.86 23.98
N ILE A 323 -7.44 20.30 23.45
CA ILE A 323 -6.21 19.50 23.45
C ILE A 323 -5.24 20.04 24.50
N LEU A 324 -4.76 19.16 25.35
CA LEU A 324 -3.64 19.41 26.25
C LEU A 324 -2.41 18.71 25.67
N SER A 325 -1.38 19.47 25.31
CA SER A 325 -0.17 18.93 24.67
C SER A 325 1.10 19.29 25.43
N ARG A 326 2.11 18.41 25.41
CA ARG A 326 3.44 18.71 25.98
C ARG A 326 4.21 19.77 25.21
N SER A 327 3.87 20.01 23.93
CA SER A 327 4.61 20.91 23.06
C SER A 327 3.75 21.41 21.90
N SER A 328 4.00 22.64 21.44
CA SER A 328 3.39 23.17 20.22
C SER A 328 3.85 22.45 18.93
N THR A 329 4.80 21.52 19.02
CA THR A 329 5.27 20.72 17.87
C THR A 329 4.20 19.77 17.33
N ILE A 330 3.07 19.57 18.02
CA ILE A 330 1.91 18.84 17.52
C ILE A 330 1.45 19.35 16.13
N TYR A 331 1.52 20.67 15.89
CA TYR A 331 1.19 21.26 14.58
C TYR A 331 2.10 20.85 13.42
N ASN A 332 3.23 20.20 13.68
CA ASN A 332 4.11 19.68 12.63
C ASN A 332 3.65 18.29 12.13
N TYR A 333 2.74 17.63 12.84
CA TYR A 333 2.29 16.26 12.57
C TYR A 333 0.86 16.21 12.03
N HIS A 334 0.07 17.28 12.21
CA HIS A 334 -1.29 17.41 11.69
C HIS A 334 -1.38 18.57 10.72
N ARG A 335 -2.05 18.37 9.58
CA ARG A 335 -2.27 19.44 8.59
C ARG A 335 -3.12 20.56 9.17
N PHE A 336 -4.04 20.21 10.07
CA PHE A 336 -4.97 21.14 10.71
C PHE A 336 -5.57 20.54 11.99
N ILE A 337 -5.65 21.36 13.04
CA ILE A 337 -6.32 21.04 14.31
C ILE A 337 -7.41 22.10 14.52
N PRO A 338 -8.71 21.75 14.45
CA PRO A 338 -9.79 22.75 14.53
C PRO A 338 -10.08 23.27 15.93
N SER A 339 -9.56 22.60 16.96
CA SER A 339 -9.84 22.90 18.36
C SER A 339 -8.62 23.53 19.05
N GLU A 340 -8.85 24.18 20.18
CA GLU A 340 -7.79 24.87 20.92
C GLU A 340 -6.78 23.87 21.49
N VAL A 341 -5.48 24.19 21.31
CA VAL A 341 -4.35 23.43 21.86
C VAL A 341 -3.68 24.26 22.95
N TYR A 342 -3.73 23.77 24.18
CA TYR A 342 -3.02 24.36 25.31
C TYR A 342 -1.77 23.56 25.65
N VAL A 343 -0.62 24.24 25.63
CA VAL A 343 0.68 23.61 25.91
C VAL A 343 0.94 23.65 27.40
N ILE A 344 1.00 22.48 28.02
CA ILE A 344 1.22 22.32 29.47
C ILE A 344 2.25 21.22 29.73
N SER A 345 2.97 21.30 30.85
CA SER A 345 3.94 20.28 31.25
C SER A 345 3.25 19.00 31.74
N LEU A 346 2.61 18.26 30.84
CA LEU A 346 1.96 16.99 31.18
C LEU A 346 2.98 15.99 31.78
N PRO A 347 2.53 15.12 32.70
CA PRO A 347 3.25 13.91 33.07
C PRO A 347 3.60 13.07 31.84
N SER A 348 4.63 12.24 31.95
CA SER A 348 4.97 11.31 30.87
C SER A 348 4.06 10.09 30.92
N PHE A 349 3.37 9.79 29.83
CA PHE A 349 2.46 8.66 29.73
C PHE A 349 3.22 7.38 29.37
N ASN A 350 3.04 6.32 30.14
CA ASN A 350 3.73 5.05 29.90
C ASN A 350 3.15 4.31 28.67
N ASN A 351 4.07 3.66 27.95
CA ASN A 351 3.79 2.94 26.70
C ASN A 351 3.21 1.53 26.88
N ASP A 352 3.16 1.01 28.11
CA ASP A 352 2.67 -0.33 28.43
C ASP A 352 1.35 -0.30 29.21
N ILE A 353 1.35 0.29 30.40
CA ILE A 353 0.17 0.50 31.23
C ILE A 353 0.27 1.88 31.88
N ASP A 354 -0.79 2.67 31.72
CA ASP A 354 -0.92 3.92 32.47
C ASP A 354 -2.37 4.30 32.71
N GLY A 355 -2.60 5.37 33.45
CA GLY A 355 -3.91 5.98 33.54
C GLY A 355 -3.85 7.50 33.63
N VAL A 356 -4.85 8.12 33.02
CA VAL A 356 -5.08 9.56 33.06
C VAL A 356 -6.33 9.82 33.88
N VAL A 357 -6.23 10.73 34.85
CA VAL A 357 -7.34 11.20 35.68
C VAL A 357 -7.43 12.70 35.55
N ILE A 358 -8.60 13.21 35.18
CA ILE A 358 -8.89 14.64 35.21
C ILE A 358 -9.74 14.96 36.45
N LYS A 359 -9.33 15.98 37.18
CA LYS A 359 -10.03 16.48 38.36
C LYS A 359 -10.41 17.93 38.18
N ASP A 360 -11.57 18.30 38.71
CA ASP A 360 -11.94 19.71 38.81
C ASP A 360 -11.06 20.45 39.83
N ASP A 361 -11.28 21.76 39.92
CA ASP A 361 -10.65 22.69 40.85
C ASP A 361 -10.88 22.35 42.34
N ARG A 362 -11.95 21.61 42.64
CA ARG A 362 -12.27 21.10 43.98
C ARG A 362 -11.55 19.78 44.29
N GLY A 363 -10.99 19.11 43.28
CA GLY A 363 -10.27 17.85 43.39
C GLY A 363 -11.11 16.58 43.19
N LEU A 364 -12.36 16.71 42.77
CA LEU A 364 -13.24 15.61 42.38
C LEU A 364 -12.81 15.08 41.01
N ALA A 365 -12.70 13.75 40.86
CA ALA A 365 -12.41 13.14 39.56
C ALA A 365 -13.63 13.26 38.64
N ILE A 366 -13.47 13.97 37.51
CA ILE A 366 -14.52 14.16 36.51
C ILE A 366 -14.53 13.00 35.52
N ASP A 367 -13.35 12.59 35.04
CA ASP A 367 -13.18 11.37 34.24
C ASP A 367 -11.84 10.69 34.58
N SER A 368 -11.77 9.38 34.34
CA SER A 368 -10.55 8.61 34.47
C SER A 368 -10.52 7.40 33.55
N VAL A 369 -9.34 7.12 33.00
CA VAL A 369 -9.09 5.94 32.17
C VAL A 369 -7.79 5.28 32.61
N LEU A 370 -7.84 3.98 32.85
CA LEU A 370 -6.69 3.10 32.98
C LEU A 370 -6.56 2.30 31.69
N TYR A 371 -5.56 2.62 30.87
CA TYR A 371 -5.35 1.98 29.58
C TYR A 371 -4.16 1.01 29.60
N PHE A 372 -4.19 0.07 28.66
CA PHE A 372 -3.12 -0.90 28.43
C PHE A 372 -2.77 -0.87 26.95
N ASN A 373 -1.51 -1.15 26.59
CA ASN A 373 -1.09 -1.16 25.19
C ASN A 373 -1.81 -2.18 24.31
N GLN A 374 -2.50 -3.16 24.90
CA GLN A 374 -3.33 -4.10 24.14
C GLN A 374 -4.66 -3.49 23.67
N TRP A 375 -5.04 -2.30 24.17
CA TRP A 375 -6.24 -1.58 23.73
C TRP A 375 -6.04 -0.90 22.37
N GLY A 376 -4.80 -0.53 22.03
CA GLY A 376 -4.47 0.24 20.83
C GLY A 376 -3.54 1.41 21.15
N GLY A 377 -3.37 2.36 20.23
CA GLY A 377 -2.59 3.58 20.46
C GLY A 377 -1.07 3.40 20.49
N THR A 378 -0.55 2.43 19.73
CA THR A 378 0.89 2.14 19.64
C THR A 378 1.46 2.46 18.26
N ASN A 379 2.78 2.62 18.17
CA ASN A 379 3.51 2.87 16.92
C ASN A 379 3.13 4.20 16.22
N GLY A 380 2.91 5.26 16.99
CA GLY A 380 2.54 6.59 16.46
C GLY A 380 1.03 6.82 16.29
N TYR A 381 0.20 5.80 16.51
CA TYR A 381 -1.25 5.98 16.52
C TYR A 381 -1.74 6.40 17.90
N SER A 382 -2.73 7.28 17.96
CA SER A 382 -3.41 7.61 19.21
C SER A 382 -4.37 6.51 19.65
N LEU A 383 -4.67 6.48 20.95
CA LEU A 383 -5.75 5.69 21.53
C LEU A 383 -7.02 6.54 21.55
N GLU A 384 -8.00 6.17 20.73
CA GLU A 384 -9.24 6.91 20.53
C GLU A 384 -10.41 6.25 21.26
N ARG A 385 -11.32 7.07 21.78
CA ARG A 385 -12.59 6.64 22.36
C ARG A 385 -13.64 6.41 21.27
N LEU A 386 -14.37 5.29 21.36
CA LEU A 386 -15.45 4.92 20.45
C LEU A 386 -16.77 5.66 20.76
N SER A 387 -17.08 5.83 22.04
CA SER A 387 -18.27 6.55 22.49
C SER A 387 -18.01 7.34 23.77
N VAL A 388 -18.31 8.64 23.71
CA VAL A 388 -18.24 9.57 24.86
C VAL A 388 -19.27 9.26 25.95
N ASN A 389 -20.29 8.43 25.65
CA ASN A 389 -21.33 8.04 26.60
C ASN A 389 -21.04 6.70 27.30
N ALA A 390 -20.10 5.90 26.78
CA ALA A 390 -19.72 4.62 27.38
C ALA A 390 -18.65 4.81 28.47
N ASN A 391 -18.49 3.82 29.34
CA ASN A 391 -17.54 3.88 30.46
C ASN A 391 -16.08 3.99 29.97
N SER A 392 -15.33 4.96 30.49
CA SER A 392 -13.94 5.24 30.14
C SER A 392 -12.97 4.09 30.47
N ASN A 393 -13.30 3.21 31.41
CA ASN A 393 -12.47 2.05 31.78
C ASN A 393 -12.89 0.74 31.08
N LEU A 394 -13.80 0.81 30.11
CA LEU A 394 -14.17 -0.34 29.28
C LEU A 394 -13.23 -0.42 28.07
N ALA A 395 -12.37 -1.45 28.02
CA ALA A 395 -11.42 -1.67 26.92
C ALA A 395 -12.07 -1.64 25.53
N ALA A 396 -13.27 -2.20 25.39
CA ALA A 396 -14.02 -2.24 24.12
C ALA A 396 -14.49 -0.86 23.63
N ASN A 397 -14.37 0.18 24.46
CA ASN A 397 -14.68 1.56 24.10
C ASN A 397 -13.46 2.33 23.57
N TRP A 398 -12.32 1.67 23.40
CA TRP A 398 -11.08 2.27 22.93
C TRP A 398 -10.44 1.44 21.82
N GLY A 399 -9.64 2.08 20.99
CA GLY A 399 -8.89 1.44 19.91
C GLY A 399 -7.80 2.35 19.35
N SER A 400 -6.95 1.82 18.47
CA SER A 400 -6.04 2.67 17.69
C SER A 400 -6.83 3.50 16.68
N SER A 401 -6.40 4.74 16.46
CA SER A 401 -6.84 5.51 15.29
C SER A 401 -6.62 4.75 13.99
N PHE A 402 -7.50 4.96 13.02
CA PHE A 402 -7.29 4.55 11.62
C PHE A 402 -7.27 5.75 10.67
N ASP A 403 -7.19 6.98 11.21
CA ASP A 403 -7.02 8.20 10.41
C ASP A 403 -5.68 8.17 9.63
N ILE A 404 -5.64 8.84 8.49
CA ILE A 404 -4.43 8.97 7.67
C ILE A 404 -3.31 9.75 8.39
N GLU A 405 -3.67 10.63 9.33
CA GLU A 405 -2.76 11.34 10.24
C GLU A 405 -2.45 10.55 11.52
N GLN A 406 -2.90 9.29 11.62
CA GLN A 406 -2.69 8.37 12.75
C GLN A 406 -3.36 8.81 14.07
N SER A 407 -4.06 9.92 14.07
CA SER A 407 -4.82 10.48 15.20
C SER A 407 -5.78 11.58 14.74
N THR A 408 -6.67 12.02 15.61
CA THR A 408 -7.76 12.96 15.29
C THR A 408 -7.85 14.18 16.21
N PRO A 409 -6.74 14.85 16.55
CA PRO A 409 -6.78 15.97 17.48
C PRO A 409 -7.72 17.08 16.98
N GLY A 410 -8.63 17.46 17.86
CA GLY A 410 -9.66 18.47 17.73
C GLY A 410 -10.88 18.05 16.92
N ARG A 411 -11.02 16.77 16.53
CA ARG A 411 -12.04 16.26 15.60
C ARG A 411 -12.77 15.05 16.18
N ILE A 412 -13.82 14.61 15.49
CA ILE A 412 -14.48 13.34 15.82
C ILE A 412 -13.49 12.19 15.57
N ASN A 413 -13.24 11.39 16.61
CA ASN A 413 -12.39 10.21 16.55
C ASN A 413 -12.70 9.34 15.32
N SER A 414 -11.67 8.82 14.67
CA SER A 414 -11.82 7.89 13.55
C SER A 414 -12.71 6.70 13.93
N LEU A 415 -12.56 6.17 15.15
CA LEU A 415 -13.41 5.07 15.65
C LEU A 415 -14.87 5.45 15.86
N THR A 416 -15.18 6.71 16.17
CA THR A 416 -16.54 7.13 16.52
C THR A 416 -17.42 7.09 15.27
N PRO A 417 -18.56 6.36 15.29
CA PRO A 417 -19.46 6.32 14.15
C PRO A 417 -19.99 7.72 13.81
N LYS A 418 -19.77 8.13 12.56
CA LYS A 418 -20.21 9.41 12.03
C LYS A 418 -21.63 9.30 11.45
N GLN A 419 -22.42 10.34 11.61
CA GLN A 419 -23.71 10.47 10.95
C GLN A 419 -23.52 10.72 9.45
N PHE A 420 -22.62 11.62 9.09
CA PHE A 420 -22.35 12.06 7.72
C PHE A 420 -20.84 11.98 7.45
N ASP A 421 -20.42 11.05 6.61
CA ASP A 421 -19.00 10.83 6.28
C ASP A 421 -18.91 10.28 4.86
N LEU A 422 -18.60 11.15 3.92
CA LEU A 422 -18.24 10.82 2.56
C LEU A 422 -16.72 10.72 2.46
N SER A 423 -16.22 9.82 1.62
CA SER A 423 -14.80 9.73 1.34
C SER A 423 -14.49 9.44 -0.11
N VAL A 424 -13.34 9.92 -0.58
CA VAL A 424 -12.79 9.56 -1.89
C VAL A 424 -11.99 8.26 -1.72
N ALA A 425 -12.58 7.14 -2.10
CA ALA A 425 -11.98 5.81 -1.92
C ALA A 425 -10.90 5.50 -2.97
N GLU A 426 -11.10 5.92 -4.22
CA GLU A 426 -10.15 5.71 -5.32
C GLU A 426 -10.31 6.77 -6.40
N MET A 427 -9.20 7.09 -7.08
CA MET A 427 -9.18 7.90 -8.30
C MET A 427 -8.60 7.07 -9.48
N ASN A 428 -9.28 7.12 -10.62
CA ASN A 428 -8.94 6.38 -11.83
C ASN A 428 -8.91 7.29 -13.06
N PHE A 429 -8.18 6.85 -14.08
CA PHE A 429 -8.03 7.54 -15.35
C PHE A 429 -8.56 6.66 -16.49
N ASN A 430 -9.19 7.28 -17.48
CA ASN A 430 -9.62 6.61 -18.69
C ASN A 430 -9.18 7.41 -19.94
N PRO A 431 -8.29 6.86 -20.80
CA PRO A 431 -7.68 5.52 -20.69
C PRO A 431 -6.72 5.42 -19.49
N ARG A 432 -6.51 4.19 -18.98
CA ARG A 432 -5.64 3.92 -17.83
C ARG A 432 -4.16 4.20 -18.11
N PHE A 433 -3.73 3.96 -19.35
CA PHE A 433 -2.35 4.13 -19.82
C PHE A 433 -2.37 5.02 -21.07
N PRO A 434 -2.64 6.33 -20.93
CA PRO A 434 -2.79 7.20 -22.08
C PRO A 434 -1.50 7.34 -22.89
N ILE A 435 -1.59 7.60 -24.17
CA ILE A 435 -0.41 7.97 -24.98
C ILE A 435 -0.36 9.48 -25.17
N GLU A 436 0.78 9.99 -25.65
CA GLU A 436 0.94 11.41 -25.93
C GLU A 436 -0.14 11.91 -26.91
N GLY A 437 -0.82 12.99 -26.54
CA GLY A 437 -1.89 13.60 -27.32
C GLY A 437 -3.30 13.05 -27.06
N GLU A 438 -3.47 12.04 -26.20
CA GLU A 438 -4.80 11.55 -25.84
C GLU A 438 -5.52 12.45 -24.82
N ASP A 439 -6.86 12.43 -24.89
CA ASP A 439 -7.72 13.03 -23.87
C ASP A 439 -7.96 12.02 -22.73
N VAL A 440 -7.82 12.48 -21.48
CA VAL A 440 -7.92 11.63 -20.29
C VAL A 440 -9.08 12.06 -19.40
N LEU A 441 -10.06 11.19 -19.20
CA LEU A 441 -11.13 11.39 -18.21
C LEU A 441 -10.66 10.96 -16.83
N ILE A 442 -11.08 11.72 -15.82
CA ILE A 442 -10.86 11.42 -14.42
C ILE A 442 -12.15 10.82 -13.87
N SER A 443 -12.05 9.76 -13.06
CA SER A 443 -13.17 9.24 -12.30
C SER A 443 -12.80 8.96 -10.86
N ALA A 444 -13.72 9.19 -9.92
CA ALA A 444 -13.53 8.91 -8.51
C ALA A 444 -14.64 8.00 -7.96
N PHE A 445 -14.21 7.00 -7.19
CA PHE A 445 -15.10 6.21 -6.35
C PHE A 445 -15.33 6.94 -5.03
N ILE A 446 -16.55 7.42 -4.84
CA ILE A 446 -17.00 8.07 -3.61
C ILE A 446 -17.79 7.06 -2.79
N LYS A 447 -17.55 7.04 -1.48
CA LYS A 447 -18.25 6.14 -0.56
C LYS A 447 -18.85 6.93 0.59
N ASN A 448 -20.05 6.57 1.01
CA ASN A 448 -20.64 7.09 2.25
C ASN A 448 -20.37 6.09 3.39
N ASN A 449 -19.43 6.42 4.26
CA ASN A 449 -19.11 5.67 5.47
C ASN A 449 -20.00 6.07 6.66
N GLY A 450 -20.75 7.17 6.52
CA GLY A 450 -21.70 7.65 7.52
C GLY A 450 -22.94 6.76 7.66
N SER A 451 -23.64 6.93 8.79
CA SER A 451 -24.89 6.21 9.09
C SER A 451 -26.14 6.86 8.48
N SER A 452 -26.04 8.07 7.92
CA SER A 452 -27.11 8.80 7.24
C SER A 452 -26.83 8.99 5.75
N SER A 453 -27.88 9.22 4.95
CA SER A 453 -27.73 9.53 3.53
C SER A 453 -27.16 10.93 3.35
N ALA A 454 -26.09 11.08 2.57
CA ALA A 454 -25.58 12.38 2.17
C ALA A 454 -26.39 12.91 0.98
N ILE A 455 -26.92 14.13 1.09
CA ILE A 455 -27.79 14.76 0.09
C ILE A 455 -27.19 16.12 -0.25
N ASP A 456 -27.20 16.48 -1.53
CA ASP A 456 -26.75 17.77 -2.05
C ASP A 456 -25.25 18.03 -1.81
N PHE A 457 -24.42 17.01 -2.06
CA PHE A 457 -22.96 17.16 -2.07
C PHE A 457 -22.42 17.32 -3.49
N ASP A 458 -21.27 17.95 -3.62
CA ASP A 458 -20.59 18.14 -4.90
C ASP A 458 -19.25 17.39 -4.94
N VAL A 459 -18.79 17.04 -6.15
CA VAL A 459 -17.47 16.48 -6.40
C VAL A 459 -16.74 17.34 -7.42
N GLU A 460 -15.62 17.91 -7.01
CA GLU A 460 -14.77 18.79 -7.80
C GLU A 460 -13.53 18.04 -8.28
N PHE A 461 -13.18 18.20 -9.55
CA PHE A 461 -11.99 17.63 -10.17
C PHE A 461 -10.98 18.74 -10.48
N TYR A 462 -9.74 18.57 -10.07
CA TYR A 462 -8.66 19.54 -10.28
C TYR A 462 -7.48 18.91 -11.02
N ILE A 463 -6.72 19.75 -11.72
CA ILE A 463 -5.45 19.39 -12.35
C ILE A 463 -4.38 20.44 -12.10
N ASP A 464 -3.12 20.00 -12.11
CA ASP A 464 -1.92 20.85 -12.13
C ASP A 464 -1.57 21.24 -13.57
N THR A 465 -1.53 22.54 -13.86
CA THR A 465 -1.26 23.08 -15.18
C THR A 465 0.15 23.66 -15.37
N ASP A 466 0.99 23.71 -14.34
CA ASP A 466 2.32 24.32 -14.42
C ASP A 466 3.46 23.38 -13.94
N THR A 467 3.13 22.18 -13.47
CA THR A 467 4.06 21.14 -12.99
C THR A 467 4.80 21.53 -11.71
N ASN A 468 4.19 22.39 -10.88
CA ASN A 468 4.71 22.71 -9.55
C ASN A 468 4.29 21.68 -8.47
N ASN A 469 3.57 20.62 -8.86
CA ASN A 469 2.95 19.61 -7.99
C ASN A 469 1.86 20.17 -7.06
N VAL A 470 1.18 21.23 -7.50
CA VAL A 470 0.03 21.82 -6.84
C VAL A 470 -1.08 21.90 -7.87
N VAL A 471 -2.23 21.30 -7.56
CA VAL A 471 -3.39 21.43 -8.43
C VAL A 471 -3.91 22.87 -8.39
N ASP A 472 -4.10 23.47 -9.57
CA ASP A 472 -4.35 24.91 -9.71
C ASP A 472 -5.51 25.25 -10.65
N LEU A 473 -5.98 24.28 -11.44
CA LEU A 473 -7.14 24.43 -12.32
C LEU A 473 -8.27 23.49 -11.91
N LEU A 474 -9.44 24.05 -11.65
CA LEU A 474 -10.69 23.30 -11.57
C LEU A 474 -11.09 22.83 -12.98
N LEU A 475 -11.07 21.52 -13.20
CA LEU A 475 -11.40 20.88 -14.47
C LEU A 475 -12.92 20.72 -14.66
N ASP A 476 -13.63 20.28 -13.61
CA ASP A 476 -15.07 20.03 -13.64
C ASP A 476 -15.67 19.95 -12.23
N ILE A 477 -16.99 20.16 -12.12
CA ILE A 477 -17.76 19.94 -10.89
C ILE A 477 -19.02 19.14 -11.22
N GLN A 478 -19.24 18.06 -10.48
CA GLN A 478 -20.50 17.31 -10.47
C GLN A 478 -21.31 17.73 -9.24
N THR A 479 -22.50 18.31 -9.46
CA THR A 479 -23.26 19.00 -8.40
C THR A 479 -24.54 18.26 -7.99
N GLY A 480 -24.98 18.50 -6.75
CA GLY A 480 -26.30 18.08 -6.26
C GLY A 480 -26.46 16.56 -6.15
N LEU A 481 -25.38 15.87 -5.78
CA LEU A 481 -25.34 14.40 -5.70
C LEU A 481 -26.01 13.90 -4.42
N THR A 482 -26.40 12.63 -4.43
CA THR A 482 -27.01 11.95 -3.28
C THR A 482 -26.45 10.54 -3.16
N LEU A 483 -26.07 10.13 -1.96
CA LEU A 483 -25.50 8.81 -1.69
C LEU A 483 -26.04 8.26 -0.37
N ALA A 484 -26.71 7.11 -0.43
CA ALA A 484 -27.25 6.46 0.75
C ALA A 484 -26.14 5.96 1.69
N ALA A 485 -26.46 5.78 2.96
CA ALA A 485 -25.51 5.27 3.96
C ALA A 485 -24.96 3.89 3.55
N GLY A 486 -23.64 3.74 3.56
CA GLY A 486 -22.96 2.50 3.18
C GLY A 486 -22.82 2.24 1.67
N ASP A 487 -23.45 3.04 0.81
CA ASP A 487 -23.34 2.91 -0.64
C ASP A 487 -22.07 3.58 -1.18
N SER A 488 -21.75 3.26 -2.44
CA SER A 488 -20.70 3.92 -3.20
C SER A 488 -21.18 4.29 -4.60
N ILE A 489 -20.53 5.30 -5.19
CA ILE A 489 -20.80 5.78 -6.55
C ILE A 489 -19.48 6.08 -7.25
N ASN A 490 -19.38 5.72 -8.54
CA ASN A 490 -18.27 6.15 -9.38
C ASN A 490 -18.70 7.37 -10.18
N ILE A 491 -17.98 8.48 -10.04
CA ILE A 491 -18.29 9.76 -10.68
C ILE A 491 -17.15 10.11 -11.62
N SER A 492 -17.47 10.37 -12.88
CA SER A 492 -16.51 10.81 -13.87
C SER A 492 -16.62 12.32 -14.09
N SER A 493 -15.49 12.98 -14.38
CA SER A 493 -15.48 14.34 -14.87
C SER A 493 -16.20 14.42 -16.23
N GLY A 494 -16.98 15.48 -16.43
CA GLY A 494 -17.61 15.80 -17.71
C GLY A 494 -16.63 16.34 -18.76
N SER A 495 -15.51 16.90 -18.29
CA SER A 495 -14.41 17.40 -19.13
C SER A 495 -13.16 16.52 -18.96
N PRO A 496 -12.47 16.12 -20.04
CA PRO A 496 -11.20 15.43 -19.96
C PRO A 496 -10.02 16.42 -19.80
N ILE A 497 -8.90 15.91 -19.30
CA ILE A 497 -7.58 16.51 -19.54
C ILE A 497 -7.30 16.41 -21.04
N GLN A 498 -7.18 17.53 -21.73
CA GLN A 498 -7.02 17.54 -23.18
C GLN A 498 -5.56 17.37 -23.60
N ASN A 499 -5.32 16.54 -24.63
CA ASN A 499 -4.01 16.34 -25.27
C ASN A 499 -2.86 16.15 -24.25
N ILE A 500 -2.92 15.11 -23.42
CA ILE A 500 -1.93 14.90 -22.38
C ILE A 500 -0.53 14.74 -22.99
N SER A 501 0.43 15.55 -22.53
CA SER A 501 1.80 15.58 -23.09
C SER A 501 2.91 15.47 -22.03
N ARG A 502 2.54 15.40 -20.75
CA ARG A 502 3.46 15.30 -19.62
C ARG A 502 2.76 14.70 -18.42
N LYS A 503 3.54 14.33 -17.40
CA LYS A 503 3.01 14.00 -16.09
C LYS A 503 2.18 15.16 -15.54
N THR A 504 0.93 14.88 -15.20
CA THR A 504 -0.06 15.84 -14.72
C THR A 504 -0.58 15.32 -13.38
N LEU A 505 -0.42 16.10 -12.31
CA LEU A 505 -1.07 15.82 -11.03
C LEU A 505 -2.55 16.18 -11.15
N SER A 506 -3.41 15.34 -10.60
CA SER A 506 -4.85 15.55 -10.58
C SER A 506 -5.38 15.28 -9.18
N ALA A 507 -6.46 15.95 -8.80
CA ALA A 507 -7.09 15.77 -7.51
C ALA A 507 -8.62 15.70 -7.63
N VAL A 508 -9.22 15.05 -6.65
CA VAL A 508 -10.67 15.01 -6.45
C VAL A 508 -10.98 15.47 -5.05
N ARG A 509 -11.97 16.36 -4.94
CA ARG A 509 -12.44 16.91 -3.68
C ARG A 509 -13.95 16.75 -3.57
N ILE A 510 -14.43 16.22 -2.45
CA ILE A 510 -15.83 16.24 -2.08
C ILE A 510 -16.11 17.55 -1.34
N VAL A 511 -17.22 18.20 -1.69
CA VAL A 511 -17.72 19.39 -0.99
C VAL A 511 -19.06 19.03 -0.36
N PHE A 512 -19.04 18.80 0.96
CA PHE A 512 -20.23 18.50 1.76
C PHE A 512 -20.09 19.16 3.13
N TYR A 513 -20.91 20.18 3.42
CA TYR A 513 -20.77 20.98 4.64
C TYR A 513 -21.14 20.21 5.92
N ALA A 514 -22.01 19.20 5.81
CA ALA A 514 -22.41 18.37 6.94
C ALA A 514 -21.45 17.21 7.21
N ASP A 515 -20.38 17.07 6.43
CA ASP A 515 -19.41 16.00 6.57
C ASP A 515 -18.60 16.14 7.87
N GLU A 516 -18.54 15.06 8.64
CA GLU A 516 -17.87 15.00 9.94
C GLU A 516 -16.41 14.52 9.84
N ASP A 517 -15.93 14.13 8.64
CA ASP A 517 -14.55 13.75 8.35
C ASP A 517 -14.01 14.45 7.09
N THR A 518 -13.59 15.70 7.24
CA THR A 518 -13.15 16.49 6.08
C THR A 518 -11.81 16.03 5.46
N LEU A 519 -11.03 15.17 6.12
CA LEU A 519 -9.68 14.81 5.65
C LEU A 519 -9.68 13.71 4.59
N ASN A 520 -10.68 12.84 4.61
CA ASN A 520 -10.83 11.74 3.65
C ASN A 520 -11.60 12.18 2.38
N ASN A 521 -12.01 13.45 2.34
CA ASN A 521 -12.74 14.10 1.25
C ASN A 521 -11.84 14.56 0.08
N TYR A 522 -10.53 14.32 0.16
CA TYR A 522 -9.56 14.75 -0.84
C TYR A 522 -8.61 13.62 -1.24
N TYR A 523 -8.37 13.45 -2.54
CA TYR A 523 -7.45 12.45 -3.07
C TYR A 523 -6.68 12.99 -4.27
N GLU A 524 -5.38 12.72 -4.36
CA GLU A 524 -4.53 13.09 -5.49
C GLU A 524 -3.91 11.89 -6.18
N LYS A 525 -3.74 11.97 -7.49
CA LYS A 525 -3.06 10.97 -8.30
C LYS A 525 -2.49 11.63 -9.55
N SER A 526 -1.29 11.23 -9.97
CA SER A 526 -0.73 11.68 -11.24
C SER A 526 -1.09 10.73 -12.38
N VAL A 527 -1.25 11.29 -13.57
CA VAL A 527 -1.30 10.57 -14.84
C VAL A 527 -0.21 11.09 -15.77
N GLU A 528 0.42 10.21 -16.54
CA GLU A 528 1.50 10.56 -17.47
C GLU A 528 1.34 9.76 -18.77
N PRO A 529 1.53 10.40 -19.95
CA PRO A 529 1.55 9.68 -21.21
C PRO A 529 2.77 8.76 -21.27
N GLY A 530 2.63 7.64 -21.94
CA GLY A 530 3.77 6.78 -22.26
C GLY A 530 3.63 6.35 -23.70
N PHE A 531 3.98 5.11 -23.97
CA PHE A 531 4.21 4.68 -25.34
C PHE A 531 3.01 3.91 -25.91
N PRO A 532 2.68 4.09 -27.20
CA PRO A 532 1.72 3.25 -27.88
C PRO A 532 2.12 1.77 -27.84
N ALA A 533 1.14 0.88 -27.92
CA ALA A 533 1.42 -0.53 -28.19
C ALA A 533 2.12 -0.66 -29.55
N ASP A 534 2.89 -1.74 -29.71
CA ASP A 534 3.59 -2.11 -30.95
C ASP A 534 4.75 -1.19 -31.38
N VAL A 535 5.11 -0.14 -30.61
CA VAL A 535 6.31 0.68 -30.92
C VAL A 535 7.62 -0.09 -30.72
N VAL A 536 7.61 -1.09 -29.84
CA VAL A 536 8.70 -2.04 -29.63
C VAL A 536 8.12 -3.43 -29.76
N LEU A 537 8.74 -4.27 -30.58
CA LEU A 537 8.26 -5.61 -30.90
C LEU A 537 9.23 -6.68 -30.42
N ILE A 538 8.71 -7.79 -29.91
CA ILE A 538 9.48 -9.00 -29.61
C ILE A 538 9.92 -9.63 -30.93
N ASN A 539 11.22 -9.70 -31.20
CA ASN A 539 11.76 -10.10 -32.51
C ASN A 539 12.23 -11.56 -32.57
N GLU A 540 12.92 -12.03 -31.52
CA GLU A 540 13.55 -13.35 -31.49
C GLU A 540 13.52 -13.90 -30.06
N VAL A 541 13.25 -15.20 -29.91
CA VAL A 541 13.13 -15.85 -28.60
C VAL A 541 13.90 -17.17 -28.56
N MET A 542 14.87 -17.27 -27.65
CA MET A 542 15.57 -18.52 -27.32
C MET A 542 14.96 -19.12 -26.05
N TYR A 543 13.88 -19.87 -26.23
CA TYR A 543 13.15 -20.49 -25.12
C TYR A 543 13.63 -21.91 -24.77
N ASN A 544 14.36 -22.60 -25.66
CA ASN A 544 14.85 -23.96 -25.45
C ASN A 544 16.35 -24.05 -25.72
N THR A 545 17.15 -23.98 -24.67
CA THR A 545 18.59 -23.82 -24.79
C THR A 545 19.35 -25.15 -24.78
N GLU A 546 20.57 -25.13 -25.29
CA GLU A 546 21.52 -26.20 -24.98
C GLU A 546 21.94 -26.14 -23.51
N THR A 547 22.48 -27.24 -23.00
CA THR A 547 22.95 -27.32 -21.61
C THR A 547 23.97 -26.21 -21.32
N ASN A 548 23.75 -25.46 -20.24
CA ASN A 548 24.56 -24.32 -19.79
C ASN A 548 24.50 -23.06 -20.68
N LYS A 549 23.48 -22.90 -21.54
CA LYS A 549 23.19 -21.64 -22.23
C LYS A 549 21.92 -20.99 -21.66
N PRO A 550 21.84 -19.66 -21.58
CA PRO A 550 20.70 -18.98 -20.97
C PRO A 550 19.57 -18.76 -21.97
N GLU A 551 18.35 -18.66 -21.45
CA GLU A 551 17.20 -18.14 -22.19
C GLU A 551 17.37 -16.64 -22.41
N TRP A 552 16.86 -16.16 -23.53
CA TRP A 552 16.88 -14.74 -23.86
C TRP A 552 15.76 -14.38 -24.83
N VAL A 553 15.39 -13.11 -24.80
CA VAL A 553 14.39 -12.48 -25.67
C VAL A 553 15.04 -11.26 -26.29
N GLU A 554 14.83 -11.08 -27.58
CA GLU A 554 15.22 -9.87 -28.30
C GLU A 554 13.99 -9.03 -28.61
N ILE A 555 14.13 -7.72 -28.46
CA ILE A 555 13.14 -6.73 -28.86
C ILE A 555 13.77 -5.71 -29.80
N VAL A 556 12.95 -5.11 -30.67
CA VAL A 556 13.37 -4.09 -31.64
C VAL A 556 12.43 -2.90 -31.58
N ASN A 557 12.98 -1.69 -31.64
CA ASN A 557 12.18 -0.48 -31.82
C ASN A 557 11.80 -0.34 -33.29
N VAL A 558 10.51 -0.47 -33.60
CA VAL A 558 9.98 -0.33 -34.97
C VAL A 558 9.36 1.04 -35.25
N SER A 559 9.35 1.92 -34.24
CA SER A 559 8.88 3.30 -34.41
C SER A 559 9.97 4.20 -35.00
N GLU A 560 9.55 5.34 -35.57
CA GLU A 560 10.47 6.38 -36.05
C GLU A 560 11.07 7.22 -34.91
N ASP A 561 10.57 7.05 -33.68
CA ASP A 561 10.94 7.83 -32.50
C ASP A 561 12.02 7.14 -31.66
N THR A 562 12.82 7.95 -30.96
CA THR A 562 13.73 7.44 -29.92
C THR A 562 12.98 7.22 -28.61
N LEU A 563 13.15 6.06 -27.99
CA LEU A 563 12.39 5.68 -26.79
C LEU A 563 13.33 5.56 -25.58
N ASN A 564 13.03 6.26 -24.48
CA ASN A 564 13.72 6.01 -23.22
C ASN A 564 13.03 4.84 -22.48
N ILE A 565 13.69 3.69 -22.44
CA ILE A 565 13.14 2.47 -21.83
C ILE A 565 13.48 2.33 -20.34
N LYS A 566 13.85 3.44 -19.68
CA LYS A 566 14.04 3.47 -18.23
C LYS A 566 12.77 3.01 -17.53
N ASP A 567 12.94 2.13 -16.54
CA ASP A 567 11.88 1.53 -15.72
C ASP A 567 10.87 0.68 -16.53
N TRP A 568 11.18 0.35 -17.80
CA TRP A 568 10.46 -0.68 -18.53
C TRP A 568 10.75 -2.06 -17.93
N SER A 569 9.82 -2.98 -18.08
CA SER A 569 9.88 -4.30 -17.46
C SER A 569 9.48 -5.41 -18.40
N VAL A 570 9.96 -6.61 -18.10
CA VAL A 570 9.67 -7.85 -18.81
C VAL A 570 9.12 -8.87 -17.83
N SER A 571 8.20 -9.72 -18.26
CA SER A 571 7.76 -10.87 -17.48
C SER A 571 7.51 -12.09 -18.36
N ASP A 572 7.65 -13.26 -17.77
CA ASP A 572 7.02 -14.48 -18.27
C ASP A 572 5.49 -14.47 -18.05
N VAL A 573 4.78 -15.34 -18.76
CA VAL A 573 3.33 -15.54 -18.60
C VAL A 573 3.10 -16.74 -17.65
N LEU A 574 3.22 -16.48 -16.35
CA LEU A 574 2.89 -17.44 -15.29
C LEU A 574 1.61 -17.08 -14.53
N THR A 575 1.10 -18.01 -13.71
CA THR A 575 0.03 -17.74 -12.73
C THR A 575 0.45 -16.72 -11.67
N THR A 576 1.76 -16.58 -11.42
CA THR A 576 2.37 -15.49 -10.66
C THR A 576 3.58 -14.98 -11.45
N PRO A 577 3.42 -13.98 -12.33
CA PRO A 577 4.48 -13.53 -13.25
C PRO A 577 5.73 -13.08 -12.51
N THR A 578 6.91 -13.51 -12.97
CA THR A 578 8.19 -12.97 -12.49
C THR A 578 8.54 -11.70 -13.26
N LYS A 579 7.81 -10.63 -12.94
CA LYS A 579 8.03 -9.31 -13.53
C LYS A 579 9.29 -8.65 -12.96
N ASN A 580 10.22 -8.27 -13.83
CA ASN A 580 11.43 -7.55 -13.46
C ASN A 580 11.73 -6.41 -14.44
N PHE A 581 12.43 -5.39 -13.96
CA PHE A 581 12.86 -4.29 -14.82
C PHE A 581 13.90 -4.78 -15.84
N ILE A 582 13.81 -4.25 -17.06
CA ILE A 582 14.86 -4.38 -18.08
C ILE A 582 16.04 -3.49 -17.68
N THR A 583 15.76 -2.25 -17.26
CA THR A 583 16.73 -1.28 -16.77
C THR A 583 16.06 -0.24 -15.87
N ASN A 584 16.77 0.25 -14.84
CA ASN A 584 16.32 1.37 -13.98
C ASN A 584 17.12 2.66 -14.25
N THR A 585 17.94 2.65 -15.30
CA THR A 585 18.74 3.78 -15.76
C THR A 585 18.32 4.16 -17.17
N ASP A 586 18.51 5.44 -17.51
CA ASP A 586 18.20 5.94 -18.85
C ASP A 586 18.90 5.13 -19.94
N TYR A 587 18.11 4.65 -20.90
CA TYR A 587 18.60 4.00 -22.11
C TYR A 587 17.73 4.46 -23.27
N ILE A 588 18.36 5.18 -24.21
CA ILE A 588 17.67 5.73 -25.37
C ILE A 588 17.78 4.73 -26.52
N LEU A 589 16.72 3.93 -26.68
CA LEU A 589 16.55 2.97 -27.77
C LEU A 589 16.27 3.74 -29.08
N GLN A 590 17.17 3.65 -30.05
CA GLN A 590 17.06 4.30 -31.36
C GLN A 590 16.05 3.54 -32.25
N PRO A 591 15.49 4.18 -33.30
CA PRO A 591 14.78 3.49 -34.37
C PRO A 591 15.63 2.36 -34.97
N ASP A 592 14.99 1.23 -35.28
CA ASP A 592 15.60 0.00 -35.81
C ASP A 592 16.66 -0.68 -34.90
N GLU A 593 16.81 -0.21 -33.65
CA GLU A 593 17.79 -0.78 -32.71
C GLU A 593 17.25 -2.05 -32.05
N TYR A 594 18.07 -3.10 -32.08
CA TYR A 594 17.84 -4.37 -31.39
C TYR A 594 18.49 -4.36 -30.01
N ILE A 595 17.76 -4.84 -28.99
CA ILE A 595 18.32 -5.12 -27.67
C ILE A 595 17.96 -6.53 -27.21
N ILE A 596 18.89 -7.14 -26.49
CA ILE A 596 18.74 -8.48 -25.94
C ILE A 596 18.49 -8.39 -24.45
N ILE A 597 17.47 -9.11 -24.00
CA ILE A 597 17.13 -9.32 -22.60
C ILE A 597 17.49 -10.78 -22.28
N ALA A 598 18.62 -10.99 -21.61
CA ALA A 598 19.13 -12.31 -21.27
C ALA A 598 18.92 -12.61 -19.77
N LYS A 599 18.63 -13.88 -19.46
CA LYS A 599 18.39 -14.32 -18.08
C LYS A 599 19.60 -14.13 -17.17
N ASP A 600 20.80 -14.36 -17.70
CA ASP A 600 22.06 -14.24 -16.95
C ASP A 600 23.28 -13.99 -17.87
N THR A 601 24.43 -13.76 -17.25
CA THR A 601 25.67 -13.36 -17.92
C THR A 601 26.33 -14.45 -18.75
N SER A 602 25.87 -15.71 -18.68
CA SER A 602 26.38 -16.80 -19.53
C SER A 602 26.09 -16.56 -21.02
N PHE A 603 25.19 -15.62 -21.35
CA PHE A 603 24.90 -15.18 -22.71
C PHE A 603 26.17 -14.69 -23.41
N ASN A 604 27.02 -13.93 -22.70
CA ASN A 604 28.25 -13.40 -23.25
C ASN A 604 29.22 -14.50 -23.70
N SER A 605 29.26 -15.62 -22.97
CA SER A 605 30.07 -16.78 -23.36
C SER A 605 29.43 -17.62 -24.46
N ALA A 606 28.09 -17.70 -24.49
CA ALA A 606 27.35 -18.41 -25.52
C ALA A 606 27.37 -17.67 -26.88
N TYR A 607 27.41 -16.34 -26.86
CA TYR A 607 27.32 -15.47 -28.02
C TYR A 607 28.36 -14.33 -28.01
N PRO A 608 29.67 -14.65 -28.06
CA PRO A 608 30.75 -13.67 -27.88
C PRO A 608 30.88 -12.60 -28.99
N GLY A 609 30.10 -12.72 -30.08
CA GLY A 609 30.13 -11.80 -31.23
C GLY A 609 28.94 -10.84 -31.30
N VAL A 610 28.05 -10.83 -30.31
CA VAL A 610 26.90 -9.92 -30.26
C VAL A 610 27.39 -8.52 -29.89
N THR A 611 26.99 -7.53 -30.69
CA THR A 611 27.36 -6.12 -30.49
C THR A 611 26.19 -5.25 -30.03
N ALA A 612 24.97 -5.74 -30.18
CA ALA A 612 23.76 -5.14 -29.65
C ALA A 612 23.80 -5.08 -28.11
N LYS A 613 23.04 -4.14 -27.53
CA LYS A 613 22.98 -3.98 -26.09
C LYS A 613 22.30 -5.18 -25.44
N VAL A 614 22.94 -5.73 -24.41
CA VAL A 614 22.41 -6.82 -23.59
C VAL A 614 22.07 -6.31 -22.20
N PHE A 615 20.86 -6.60 -21.74
CA PHE A 615 20.39 -6.43 -20.36
C PHE A 615 20.28 -7.80 -19.70
N PHE A 616 20.75 -7.90 -18.44
CA PHE A 616 20.66 -9.12 -17.65
C PHE A 616 19.56 -8.98 -16.62
N THR A 617 18.45 -9.67 -16.81
CA THR A 617 17.30 -9.60 -15.91
C THR A 617 16.63 -10.96 -15.78
N ASN A 618 16.18 -11.29 -14.59
CA ASN A 618 15.51 -12.55 -14.33
C ASN A 618 14.02 -12.41 -14.64
N PHE A 619 13.62 -12.66 -15.89
CA PHE A 619 12.22 -12.62 -16.31
C PHE A 619 11.49 -13.96 -16.12
N GLY A 620 12.08 -14.91 -15.38
CA GLY A 620 11.50 -16.24 -15.15
C GLY A 620 12.14 -17.35 -15.96
N SER A 621 11.38 -18.40 -16.26
CA SER A 621 11.85 -19.50 -17.12
C SER A 621 10.82 -19.76 -18.20
N LEU A 622 11.29 -19.84 -19.44
CA LEU A 622 10.42 -20.00 -20.60
C LEU A 622 10.11 -21.47 -20.85
N GLY A 623 8.83 -21.81 -20.91
CA GLY A 623 8.36 -23.17 -21.15
C GLY A 623 8.80 -23.73 -22.50
N ASN A 624 9.39 -24.93 -22.51
CA ASN A 624 9.84 -25.62 -23.72
C ASN A 624 8.71 -26.08 -24.67
N THR A 625 7.45 -26.05 -24.22
CA THR A 625 6.27 -26.49 -25.00
C THR A 625 5.35 -25.34 -25.37
N SER A 626 5.07 -24.46 -24.42
CA SER A 626 4.33 -23.21 -24.64
C SER A 626 4.54 -22.31 -23.44
N ASP A 627 4.67 -21.02 -23.69
CA ASP A 627 4.75 -19.98 -22.67
C ASP A 627 4.50 -18.62 -23.32
N GLY A 628 4.67 -17.53 -22.59
CA GLY A 628 4.68 -16.20 -23.16
C GLY A 628 5.63 -15.22 -22.49
N ILE A 629 5.84 -14.10 -23.17
CA ILE A 629 6.65 -12.98 -22.75
C ILE A 629 5.83 -11.71 -22.91
N VAL A 630 5.91 -10.81 -21.93
CA VAL A 630 5.24 -9.50 -21.98
C VAL A 630 6.26 -8.41 -21.70
N ILE A 631 6.24 -7.36 -22.52
CA ILE A 631 7.02 -6.13 -22.35
C ILE A 631 6.08 -5.03 -21.88
N TYR A 632 6.47 -4.35 -20.80
CA TYR A 632 5.71 -3.24 -20.23
C TYR A 632 6.54 -1.96 -20.22
N ASP A 633 5.87 -0.83 -20.41
CA ASP A 633 6.46 0.48 -20.14
C ASP A 633 6.59 0.76 -18.63
N PHE A 634 7.14 1.93 -18.30
CA PHE A 634 7.35 2.42 -16.94
C PHE A 634 6.06 2.59 -16.10
N ARG A 635 4.88 2.54 -16.74
CA ARG A 635 3.57 2.68 -16.10
C ARG A 635 2.86 1.34 -15.93
N ASN A 636 3.46 0.26 -16.43
CA ASN A 636 2.87 -1.07 -16.58
C ASN A 636 1.86 -1.20 -17.74
N GLY A 637 1.84 -0.27 -18.69
CA GLY A 637 1.15 -0.46 -19.97
C GLY A 637 1.87 -1.53 -20.80
N ILE A 638 1.12 -2.42 -21.45
CA ILE A 638 1.69 -3.46 -22.31
C ILE A 638 2.12 -2.83 -23.63
N ILE A 639 3.39 -3.01 -24.00
CA ILE A 639 3.95 -2.54 -25.27
C ILE A 639 3.87 -3.64 -26.33
N ASP A 640 4.31 -4.85 -26.00
CA ASP A 640 4.13 -6.04 -26.83
C ASP A 640 4.03 -7.28 -25.96
N SER A 641 3.39 -8.32 -26.48
CA SER A 641 3.27 -9.61 -25.81
C SER A 641 3.23 -10.77 -26.80
N LEU A 642 4.01 -11.81 -26.52
CA LEU A 642 4.06 -13.03 -27.32
C LEU A 642 3.61 -14.21 -26.47
N PHE A 643 2.66 -14.99 -26.97
CA PHE A 643 2.32 -16.32 -26.47
C PHE A 643 2.66 -17.36 -27.53
N TYR A 644 3.72 -18.14 -27.33
CA TYR A 644 4.24 -19.08 -28.31
C TYR A 644 3.90 -20.54 -27.97
N ARG A 645 3.99 -21.41 -28.98
CA ARG A 645 3.99 -22.87 -28.84
C ARG A 645 5.19 -23.45 -29.57
N SER A 646 5.75 -24.56 -29.09
CA SER A 646 6.86 -25.25 -29.74
C SER A 646 6.53 -25.77 -31.14
N SER A 647 5.25 -25.82 -31.51
CA SER A 647 4.80 -26.14 -32.87
C SER A 647 4.99 -24.99 -33.86
N TRP A 648 5.25 -23.76 -33.40
CA TRP A 648 5.51 -22.60 -34.28
C TRP A 648 6.93 -22.62 -34.84
N GLY A 649 7.88 -23.17 -34.08
CA GLY A 649 9.28 -23.20 -34.46
C GLY A 649 10.18 -23.25 -33.22
N GLY A 650 11.44 -22.90 -33.40
CA GLY A 650 12.49 -23.07 -32.39
C GLY A 650 12.93 -24.52 -32.22
N GLY A 651 13.55 -24.81 -31.09
CA GLY A 651 14.05 -26.13 -30.74
C GLY A 651 15.27 -26.03 -29.83
N ARG A 652 15.83 -27.17 -29.40
CA ARG A 652 17.00 -27.17 -28.53
C ARG A 652 18.19 -26.51 -29.24
N GLY A 653 18.59 -25.33 -28.78
CA GLY A 653 19.64 -24.51 -29.38
C GLY A 653 19.23 -23.72 -30.62
N LEU A 654 17.94 -23.69 -30.97
CA LEU A 654 17.39 -22.97 -32.11
C LEU A 654 16.36 -21.94 -31.63
N SER A 655 16.52 -20.67 -31.98
CA SER A 655 15.56 -19.63 -31.64
C SER A 655 14.29 -19.71 -32.50
N LEU A 656 13.22 -19.13 -31.96
CA LEU A 656 12.01 -18.77 -32.66
C LEU A 656 12.18 -17.32 -33.18
N GLU A 657 12.09 -17.12 -34.48
CA GLU A 657 12.33 -15.84 -35.16
C GLU A 657 11.03 -15.31 -35.80
N ARG A 658 10.78 -14.00 -35.66
CA ARG A 658 9.65 -13.28 -36.27
C ARG A 658 9.91 -13.03 -37.76
N ILE A 659 8.91 -13.28 -38.61
CA ILE A 659 9.00 -13.18 -40.08
C ILE A 659 8.79 -11.75 -40.59
N SER A 660 7.83 -11.03 -40.03
CA SER A 660 7.46 -9.68 -40.44
C SER A 660 7.05 -8.82 -39.23
N PHE A 661 7.43 -7.54 -39.24
CA PHE A 661 7.00 -6.56 -38.25
C PHE A 661 5.55 -6.06 -38.47
N GLU A 662 5.00 -6.24 -39.67
CA GLU A 662 3.64 -5.80 -40.01
C GLU A 662 2.54 -6.77 -39.51
N ALA A 663 2.90 -8.04 -39.34
CA ALA A 663 1.98 -9.06 -38.84
C ALA A 663 1.97 -9.09 -37.30
N SER A 664 0.79 -9.34 -36.72
CA SER A 664 0.60 -9.34 -35.27
C SER A 664 1.54 -10.31 -34.55
N THR A 665 2.06 -9.90 -33.39
CA THR A 665 2.99 -10.72 -32.57
C THR A 665 2.44 -12.10 -32.25
N ASN A 666 1.13 -12.25 -32.02
CA ASN A 666 0.51 -13.53 -31.67
C ASN A 666 -0.03 -14.33 -32.87
N ASP A 667 0.28 -13.91 -34.11
CA ASP A 667 0.00 -14.73 -35.29
C ASP A 667 1.02 -15.86 -35.40
N SER A 668 0.58 -17.11 -35.24
CA SER A 668 1.44 -18.30 -35.31
C SER A 668 2.16 -18.47 -36.65
N THR A 669 1.61 -17.89 -37.73
CA THR A 669 2.20 -17.98 -39.07
C THR A 669 3.31 -16.95 -39.30
N ASN A 670 3.49 -16.01 -38.37
CA ASN A 670 4.53 -14.98 -38.40
C ASN A 670 5.82 -15.40 -37.65
N TRP A 671 5.93 -16.67 -37.25
CA TRP A 671 7.07 -17.19 -36.50
C TRP A 671 7.52 -18.52 -37.06
N THR A 672 8.83 -18.75 -37.09
CA THR A 672 9.40 -20.05 -37.46
C THR A 672 10.78 -20.26 -36.83
N THR A 673 11.35 -21.45 -36.99
CA THR A 673 12.69 -21.76 -36.48
C THR A 673 13.77 -21.00 -37.25
N SER A 674 14.77 -20.48 -36.55
CA SER A 674 15.99 -19.92 -37.15
C SER A 674 16.61 -20.86 -38.20
N LEU A 675 16.93 -20.29 -39.36
CA LEU A 675 17.74 -20.93 -40.40
C LEU A 675 19.24 -20.67 -40.19
N SER A 676 19.63 -19.75 -39.30
CA SER A 676 21.04 -19.46 -39.03
C SER A 676 21.84 -20.74 -38.75
N ILE A 677 23.02 -20.88 -39.36
CA ILE A 677 23.95 -22.00 -39.09
C ILE A 677 24.37 -22.03 -37.60
N LYS A 678 24.24 -20.89 -36.90
CA LYS A 678 24.49 -20.78 -35.45
C LYS A 678 23.25 -21.06 -34.59
N GLY A 679 22.10 -21.33 -35.21
CA GLY A 679 20.82 -21.60 -34.58
C GLY A 679 20.04 -20.36 -34.11
N SER A 680 20.60 -19.16 -34.24
CA SER A 680 19.95 -17.90 -33.85
C SER A 680 20.66 -16.68 -34.46
N THR A 681 20.04 -15.50 -34.35
CA THR A 681 20.52 -14.22 -34.90
C THR A 681 20.57 -13.06 -33.90
N PRO A 682 21.01 -13.25 -32.63
CA PRO A 682 20.95 -12.17 -31.65
C PRO A 682 21.73 -10.92 -32.09
N GLY A 683 21.05 -9.79 -32.02
CA GLY A 683 21.49 -8.45 -32.38
C GLY A 683 21.57 -8.20 -33.88
N LYS A 684 20.86 -8.97 -34.71
CA LYS A 684 20.87 -8.89 -36.17
C LYS A 684 19.48 -9.17 -36.75
N SER A 685 19.29 -8.78 -38.00
CA SER A 685 18.16 -9.25 -38.82
C SER A 685 17.96 -10.76 -38.73
N ASN A 686 16.71 -11.18 -38.55
CA ASN A 686 16.34 -12.58 -38.46
C ASN A 686 16.74 -13.32 -39.74
N SER A 687 17.15 -14.58 -39.60
CA SER A 687 17.55 -15.42 -40.74
C SER A 687 16.39 -15.78 -41.68
N ILE A 688 15.17 -15.55 -41.21
CA ILE A 688 13.92 -15.78 -41.94
C ILE A 688 13.24 -14.46 -42.37
N GLU A 689 13.87 -13.32 -42.08
CA GLU A 689 13.40 -12.01 -42.52
C GLU A 689 13.42 -11.97 -44.05
N ASN A 690 12.30 -11.61 -44.68
CA ASN A 690 12.13 -11.56 -46.14
C ASN A 690 12.17 -12.90 -46.89
N VAL A 691 11.83 -14.02 -46.25
CA VAL A 691 11.61 -15.27 -46.99
C VAL A 691 10.46 -15.07 -48.00
N PRO A 692 10.68 -15.32 -49.32
CA PRO A 692 9.66 -15.16 -50.35
C PRO A 692 8.42 -16.01 -50.10
N ASP A 693 7.29 -15.59 -50.66
CA ASP A 693 6.10 -16.45 -50.74
C ASP A 693 6.23 -17.40 -51.93
N TYR A 694 6.53 -18.65 -51.64
CA TYR A 694 6.64 -19.70 -52.64
C TYR A 694 5.26 -20.13 -53.13
N GLN A 695 5.15 -20.38 -54.43
CA GLN A 695 3.93 -20.79 -55.10
C GLN A 695 3.83 -22.32 -55.15
N ARG A 696 2.60 -22.81 -55.32
CA ARG A 696 2.37 -24.24 -55.55
C ARG A 696 3.12 -24.68 -56.82
N ASN A 697 3.79 -25.83 -56.73
CA ASN A 697 4.64 -26.43 -57.76
C ASN A 697 6.00 -25.74 -58.01
N ASP A 698 6.40 -24.72 -57.23
CA ASP A 698 7.76 -24.14 -57.33
C ASP A 698 8.85 -25.21 -57.17
N LEU A 699 8.62 -26.16 -56.27
CA LEU A 699 9.41 -27.37 -56.11
C LEU A 699 8.47 -28.57 -56.22
N ALA A 700 8.66 -29.40 -57.24
CA ALA A 700 7.79 -30.53 -57.53
C ALA A 700 8.39 -31.84 -57.01
N ILE A 701 7.57 -32.71 -56.42
CA ILE A 701 7.97 -34.10 -56.13
C ILE A 701 8.08 -34.82 -57.47
N ASN A 702 9.27 -35.35 -57.78
CA ASN A 702 9.64 -35.82 -59.10
C ASN A 702 9.86 -37.34 -59.18
N GLU A 703 10.43 -37.94 -58.15
CA GLU A 703 10.74 -39.38 -58.11
C GLU A 703 10.64 -39.91 -56.67
N ILE A 704 10.13 -41.13 -56.49
CA ILE A 704 9.92 -41.75 -55.17
C ILE A 704 10.43 -43.19 -55.17
N MET A 705 11.40 -43.50 -54.32
CA MET A 705 11.82 -44.87 -54.02
C MET A 705 11.24 -45.31 -52.69
N PHE A 706 10.09 -46.00 -52.73
CA PHE A 706 9.37 -46.46 -51.55
C PHE A 706 9.62 -47.94 -51.19
N ASP A 707 10.16 -48.78 -52.09
CA ASP A 707 10.48 -50.20 -51.82
C ASP A 707 11.93 -50.54 -52.24
N PRO A 708 12.94 -50.01 -51.54
CA PRO A 708 14.34 -50.32 -51.80
C PRO A 708 14.71 -51.76 -51.37
N GLY A 709 15.73 -52.32 -52.01
CA GLY A 709 16.42 -53.53 -51.54
C GLY A 709 17.43 -53.24 -50.43
N GLU A 710 18.04 -54.29 -49.88
CA GLU A 710 19.00 -54.18 -48.76
C GLU A 710 20.24 -53.32 -49.05
N ASN A 711 20.57 -53.09 -50.33
CA ASN A 711 21.69 -52.27 -50.78
C ASN A 711 21.25 -50.93 -51.39
N ASN A 712 20.06 -50.47 -51.03
CA ASN A 712 19.47 -49.21 -51.50
C ASN A 712 18.74 -48.52 -50.34
N SER A 713 18.34 -47.26 -50.54
CA SER A 713 17.70 -46.42 -49.53
C SER A 713 16.35 -45.90 -50.02
N GLU A 714 15.44 -45.61 -49.10
CA GLU A 714 14.27 -44.81 -49.42
C GLU A 714 14.71 -43.39 -49.76
N PHE A 715 14.15 -42.82 -50.82
CA PHE A 715 14.38 -41.42 -51.15
C PHE A 715 13.18 -40.79 -51.85
N VAL A 716 13.09 -39.47 -51.71
CA VAL A 716 12.20 -38.61 -52.49
C VAL A 716 13.06 -37.58 -53.20
N GLU A 717 12.88 -37.48 -54.51
CA GLU A 717 13.52 -36.46 -55.33
C GLU A 717 12.55 -35.33 -55.65
N PHE A 718 13.10 -34.12 -55.71
CA PHE A 718 12.40 -32.90 -56.06
C PHE A 718 13.06 -32.19 -57.23
N LEU A 719 12.27 -31.51 -58.05
CA LEU A 719 12.73 -30.69 -59.17
C LEU A 719 12.27 -29.24 -58.97
N ASN A 720 13.21 -28.29 -58.99
CA ASN A 720 12.89 -26.87 -58.97
C ASN A 720 12.31 -26.43 -60.32
N LEU A 721 11.06 -25.95 -60.30
CA LEU A 721 10.30 -25.46 -61.44
C LEU A 721 9.93 -23.97 -61.31
N SER A 722 10.44 -23.28 -60.29
CA SER A 722 10.07 -21.89 -59.99
C SER A 722 10.56 -20.89 -61.05
N GLY A 723 11.53 -21.25 -61.89
CA GLY A 723 12.19 -20.33 -62.82
C GLY A 723 13.32 -19.51 -62.20
N ASP A 724 13.56 -19.66 -60.88
CA ASP A 724 14.60 -18.98 -60.11
C ASP A 724 15.27 -19.94 -59.10
N SER A 725 16.27 -19.48 -58.34
CA SER A 725 16.84 -20.30 -57.26
C SER A 725 16.00 -20.24 -55.98
N LEU A 726 15.69 -21.41 -55.41
CA LEU A 726 14.90 -21.57 -54.19
C LEU A 726 15.78 -21.78 -52.96
N ASN A 727 15.47 -21.14 -51.84
CA ASN A 727 16.06 -21.50 -50.56
C ASN A 727 15.16 -22.52 -49.84
N VAL A 728 15.55 -23.79 -49.86
CA VAL A 728 14.79 -24.88 -49.24
C VAL A 728 15.16 -25.11 -47.76
N GLY A 729 15.90 -24.17 -47.15
CA GLY A 729 16.17 -24.18 -45.72
C GLY A 729 14.88 -24.13 -44.90
N GLY A 730 14.72 -25.08 -43.98
CA GLY A 730 13.53 -25.22 -43.13
C GLY A 730 12.36 -25.96 -43.78
N TRP A 731 12.40 -26.23 -45.09
CA TRP A 731 11.38 -27.00 -45.79
C TRP A 731 11.38 -28.45 -45.33
N LYS A 732 10.24 -29.14 -45.48
CA LYS A 732 10.08 -30.52 -45.03
C LYS A 732 9.10 -31.33 -45.89
N ILE A 733 9.27 -32.65 -45.91
CA ILE A 733 8.18 -33.57 -46.23
C ILE A 733 7.43 -33.95 -44.96
N GLU A 734 6.12 -34.09 -45.05
CA GLU A 734 5.25 -34.47 -43.93
C GLU A 734 4.21 -35.50 -44.41
N ASP A 735 4.00 -36.55 -43.62
CA ASP A 735 2.97 -37.57 -43.87
C ASP A 735 1.59 -37.16 -43.30
N GLU A 736 0.59 -38.01 -43.50
CA GLU A 736 -0.77 -37.81 -42.97
C GLU A 736 -0.90 -37.95 -41.43
N ASN A 737 0.14 -38.46 -40.76
CA ASN A 737 0.23 -38.59 -39.30
C ASN A 737 1.04 -37.45 -38.65
N GLY A 738 1.61 -36.54 -39.45
CA GLY A 738 2.47 -35.44 -38.99
C GLY A 738 3.93 -35.83 -38.76
N ASN A 739 4.37 -37.04 -39.14
CA ASN A 739 5.79 -37.38 -39.19
C ASN A 739 6.45 -36.60 -40.32
N TYR A 740 7.64 -36.05 -40.10
CA TYR A 740 8.29 -35.22 -41.09
C TYR A 740 9.80 -35.39 -41.12
N PHE A 741 10.38 -35.10 -42.29
CA PHE A 741 11.83 -34.98 -42.50
C PHE A 741 12.13 -33.65 -43.17
N LYS A 742 13.09 -32.90 -42.63
CA LYS A 742 13.50 -31.62 -43.21
C LYS A 742 14.38 -31.85 -44.43
N LEU A 743 14.17 -31.07 -45.47
CA LEU A 743 15.06 -31.01 -46.64
C LEU A 743 16.39 -30.39 -46.22
N SER A 744 16.38 -29.33 -45.42
CA SER A 744 17.57 -28.76 -44.79
C SER A 744 17.19 -27.99 -43.52
N GLN A 745 18.06 -27.95 -42.51
CA GLN A 745 17.86 -27.10 -41.32
C GLN A 745 18.38 -25.67 -41.53
N THR A 746 19.37 -25.49 -42.41
CA THR A 746 20.01 -24.20 -42.71
C THR A 746 19.72 -23.79 -44.17
N PRO A 747 20.04 -22.56 -44.61
CA PRO A 747 19.84 -22.16 -45.99
C PRO A 747 20.51 -23.14 -46.94
N LEU A 748 19.74 -23.61 -47.92
CA LEU A 748 20.20 -24.47 -48.99
C LEU A 748 19.60 -23.93 -50.28
N ILE A 749 20.45 -23.40 -51.15
CA ILE A 749 20.02 -22.79 -52.41
C ILE A 749 19.99 -23.84 -53.50
N LEU A 750 18.79 -24.08 -54.02
CA LEU A 750 18.49 -24.97 -55.13
C LEU A 750 18.35 -24.14 -56.42
N PRO A 751 19.29 -24.22 -57.38
CA PRO A 751 19.17 -23.52 -58.66
C PRO A 751 17.90 -23.88 -59.45
N ASP A 752 17.49 -23.03 -60.38
CA ASP A 752 16.41 -23.35 -61.33
C ASP A 752 16.74 -24.61 -62.14
N ASN A 753 15.71 -25.42 -62.44
CA ASN A 753 15.82 -26.67 -63.20
C ASN A 753 16.83 -27.68 -62.63
N SER A 754 17.09 -27.65 -61.31
CA SER A 754 17.98 -28.60 -60.64
C SER A 754 17.23 -29.56 -59.72
N PHE A 755 17.82 -30.74 -59.51
CA PHE A 755 17.28 -31.82 -58.69
C PHE A 755 17.80 -31.75 -57.26
N PHE A 756 16.95 -32.08 -56.30
CA PHE A 756 17.31 -32.24 -54.89
C PHE A 756 16.82 -33.60 -54.38
N ILE A 757 17.65 -34.31 -53.62
CA ILE A 757 17.32 -35.63 -53.08
C ILE A 757 17.25 -35.57 -51.56
N LEU A 758 16.14 -36.01 -50.98
CA LEU A 758 16.05 -36.37 -49.57
C LEU A 758 16.09 -37.89 -49.45
N ALA A 759 17.12 -38.43 -48.81
CA ALA A 759 17.31 -39.88 -48.64
C ALA A 759 17.36 -40.27 -47.16
N ALA A 760 16.92 -41.50 -46.85
CA ALA A 760 17.00 -42.03 -45.49
C ALA A 760 18.45 -42.09 -45.00
N ASP A 761 19.34 -42.66 -45.82
CA ASP A 761 20.76 -42.84 -45.53
C ASP A 761 21.67 -42.71 -46.77
N SER A 762 22.98 -42.93 -46.56
CA SER A 762 24.01 -42.81 -47.58
C SER A 762 24.03 -43.94 -48.62
N LEU A 763 23.20 -44.99 -48.50
CA LEU A 763 23.16 -46.09 -49.47
C LEU A 763 22.75 -45.61 -50.86
N VAL A 764 21.94 -44.54 -50.96
CA VAL A 764 21.54 -43.95 -52.25
C VAL A 764 22.77 -43.47 -53.05
N LYS A 765 23.77 -42.86 -52.39
CA LYS A 765 24.99 -42.39 -53.05
C LYS A 765 25.79 -43.56 -53.62
N LEU A 766 25.92 -44.62 -52.83
CA LEU A 766 26.66 -45.82 -53.20
C LEU A 766 25.97 -46.61 -54.32
N LYS A 767 24.63 -46.67 -54.31
CA LYS A 767 23.83 -47.43 -55.28
C LYS A 767 23.84 -46.80 -56.67
N TYR A 768 23.74 -45.47 -56.74
CA TYR A 768 23.54 -44.72 -57.99
C TYR A 768 24.77 -43.93 -58.46
N ASP A 769 25.91 -44.07 -57.76
CA ASP A 769 27.18 -43.39 -58.06
C ASP A 769 26.99 -41.86 -58.18
N LEU A 770 26.34 -41.27 -57.17
CA LEU A 770 26.02 -39.85 -57.14
C LEU A 770 27.29 -39.02 -56.87
N ASP A 771 27.56 -38.05 -57.75
CA ASP A 771 28.67 -37.10 -57.60
C ASP A 771 28.42 -36.09 -56.47
N GLU A 772 29.49 -35.47 -55.96
CA GLU A 772 29.43 -34.43 -54.93
C GLU A 772 28.66 -33.18 -55.38
N SER A 773 28.44 -33.00 -56.69
CA SER A 773 27.65 -31.91 -57.25
C SER A 773 26.13 -32.09 -57.10
N VAL A 774 25.66 -33.31 -56.76
CA VAL A 774 24.22 -33.58 -56.55
C VAL A 774 23.79 -33.03 -55.20
N LEU A 775 22.76 -32.19 -55.20
CA LEU A 775 22.20 -31.63 -53.97
C LEU A 775 21.39 -32.70 -53.25
N LEU A 776 21.87 -33.12 -52.08
CA LEU A 776 21.29 -34.23 -51.35
C LEU A 776 21.40 -34.03 -49.83
N THR A 777 20.32 -34.33 -49.11
CA THR A 777 20.29 -34.45 -47.66
C THR A 777 20.06 -35.90 -47.24
N GLU A 778 20.94 -36.39 -46.37
CA GLU A 778 20.77 -37.68 -45.69
C GLU A 778 20.09 -37.44 -44.34
N ALA A 779 18.93 -38.03 -44.13
CA ALA A 779 18.20 -37.91 -42.86
C ALA A 779 18.90 -38.69 -41.72
N GLY A 780 19.82 -39.61 -42.03
CA GLY A 780 20.56 -40.39 -41.04
C GLY A 780 19.70 -41.45 -40.34
N THR A 781 18.68 -41.95 -41.01
CA THR A 781 17.70 -42.93 -40.53
C THR A 781 17.71 -44.16 -41.42
N SER A 782 17.18 -45.29 -40.94
CA SER A 782 17.06 -46.50 -41.77
C SER A 782 15.93 -46.45 -42.80
N SER A 783 14.99 -45.51 -42.66
CA SER A 783 13.81 -45.34 -43.53
C SER A 783 13.24 -43.93 -43.33
N LEU A 784 12.70 -43.33 -44.39
CA LEU A 784 11.91 -42.09 -44.36
C LEU A 784 10.46 -42.36 -43.94
N GLY A 785 10.11 -43.62 -43.64
CA GLY A 785 8.76 -44.04 -43.28
C GLY A 785 7.87 -44.31 -44.49
N LEU A 786 8.43 -44.39 -45.70
CA LEU A 786 7.67 -44.53 -46.93
C LEU A 786 6.92 -45.88 -46.97
N VAL A 787 5.59 -45.87 -46.98
CA VAL A 787 4.78 -47.08 -46.96
C VAL A 787 4.77 -47.73 -48.34
N ASN A 788 5.17 -49.01 -48.41
CA ASN A 788 5.30 -49.72 -49.69
C ASN A 788 4.00 -49.83 -50.50
N THR A 789 2.81 -49.73 -49.88
CA THR A 789 1.52 -49.78 -50.59
C THR A 789 1.03 -48.41 -51.06
N GLY A 790 1.66 -47.32 -50.62
CA GLY A 790 1.21 -45.95 -50.89
C GLY A 790 0.84 -45.16 -49.63
N GLU A 791 1.11 -43.85 -49.67
CA GLU A 791 0.72 -42.86 -48.67
C GLU A 791 0.68 -41.44 -49.26
N LEU A 792 0.34 -40.45 -48.41
CA LEU A 792 0.44 -39.03 -48.75
C LEU A 792 1.81 -38.45 -48.35
N ILE A 793 2.48 -37.80 -49.29
CA ILE A 793 3.65 -36.96 -49.04
C ILE A 793 3.23 -35.51 -49.28
N LEU A 794 3.35 -34.66 -48.25
CA LEU A 794 3.20 -33.21 -48.35
C LEU A 794 4.57 -32.55 -48.32
N LEU A 795 4.93 -31.81 -49.37
CA LEU A 795 6.09 -30.92 -49.34
C LEU A 795 5.66 -29.55 -48.80
N LYS A 796 6.23 -29.13 -47.67
CA LYS A 796 5.94 -27.84 -47.04
C LYS A 796 7.15 -26.93 -47.02
N ASP A 797 6.94 -25.64 -47.27
CA ASP A 797 7.97 -24.62 -47.09
C ASP A 797 8.22 -24.30 -45.60
N VAL A 798 9.14 -23.36 -45.34
CA VAL A 798 9.50 -22.94 -43.97
C VAL A 798 8.38 -22.18 -43.23
N LYS A 799 7.39 -21.64 -43.96
CA LYS A 799 6.19 -21.00 -43.40
C LYS A 799 5.06 -22.01 -43.15
N GLY A 800 5.22 -23.25 -43.62
CA GLY A 800 4.24 -24.32 -43.51
C GLY A 800 3.25 -24.42 -44.68
N ASN A 801 3.41 -23.62 -45.73
CA ASN A 801 2.60 -23.71 -46.94
C ASN A 801 2.90 -25.02 -47.69
N VAL A 802 1.87 -25.68 -48.22
CA VAL A 802 2.05 -26.88 -49.06
C VAL A 802 2.46 -26.45 -50.47
N ILE A 803 3.70 -26.77 -50.85
CA ILE A 803 4.27 -26.44 -52.16
C ILE A 803 3.93 -27.50 -53.20
N ASP A 804 4.03 -28.79 -52.85
CA ASP A 804 3.54 -29.90 -53.68
C ASP A 804 3.03 -31.02 -52.80
N SER A 805 2.24 -31.93 -53.37
CA SER A 805 1.72 -33.10 -52.68
C SER A 805 1.47 -34.26 -53.62
N VAL A 806 1.70 -35.48 -53.15
CA VAL A 806 1.39 -36.70 -53.89
C VAL A 806 0.83 -37.75 -52.96
N ARG A 807 -0.33 -38.34 -53.30
CA ARG A 807 -0.82 -39.58 -52.70
C ARG A 807 -0.46 -40.75 -53.60
N TYR A 808 0.75 -41.27 -53.49
CA TYR A 808 1.23 -42.34 -54.36
C TYR A 808 0.61 -43.70 -53.99
N SER A 809 0.69 -44.65 -54.91
CA SER A 809 0.31 -46.05 -54.68
C SER A 809 1.27 -46.97 -55.43
N ASP A 810 1.54 -48.14 -54.84
CA ASP A 810 2.23 -49.24 -55.51
C ASP A 810 1.59 -49.64 -56.85
N LYS A 811 0.27 -49.48 -56.98
CA LYS A 811 -0.49 -49.74 -58.21
C LYS A 811 -0.20 -48.77 -59.36
N TRP A 812 0.58 -47.71 -59.13
CA TRP A 812 1.03 -46.80 -60.19
C TRP A 812 2.32 -47.31 -60.85
N GLN A 813 2.96 -48.33 -60.28
CA GLN A 813 4.00 -49.07 -60.99
C GLN A 813 3.38 -49.78 -62.20
N ASN A 814 4.17 -49.94 -63.26
CA ASN A 814 3.74 -50.52 -64.51
C ASN A 814 3.62 -52.04 -64.39
N ASP A 815 2.41 -52.57 -64.67
CA ASP A 815 2.06 -53.99 -64.56
C ASP A 815 2.92 -54.93 -65.43
N ASN A 816 3.68 -54.40 -66.40
CA ASN A 816 4.61 -55.19 -67.21
C ASN A 816 5.88 -55.60 -66.45
N PHE A 817 6.18 -54.98 -65.31
CA PHE A 817 7.29 -55.39 -64.45
C PHE A 817 6.89 -56.59 -63.59
N ILE A 818 7.67 -57.67 -63.65
CA ILE A 818 7.44 -58.88 -62.84
C ILE A 818 7.75 -58.62 -61.35
N LEU A 819 8.71 -57.73 -61.08
CA LEU A 819 9.13 -57.29 -59.75
C LEU A 819 9.38 -55.79 -59.79
N THR A 820 8.79 -55.04 -58.86
CA THR A 820 8.91 -53.58 -58.74
C THR A 820 9.85 -53.14 -57.61
N LYS A 821 10.42 -54.09 -56.88
CA LYS A 821 11.41 -53.81 -55.83
C LYS A 821 12.70 -53.24 -56.43
N ASN A 822 13.27 -52.21 -55.80
CA ASN A 822 14.35 -51.37 -56.35
C ASN A 822 13.98 -50.57 -57.61
N ILE A 823 12.69 -50.43 -57.92
CA ILE A 823 12.22 -49.62 -59.04
C ILE A 823 11.49 -48.42 -58.47
N SER A 824 11.99 -47.21 -58.75
CA SER A 824 11.33 -45.99 -58.30
C SER A 824 10.06 -45.72 -59.11
N LEU A 825 9.17 -44.93 -58.50
CA LEU A 825 8.04 -44.33 -59.16
C LEU A 825 8.46 -42.95 -59.66
N GLU A 826 8.43 -42.74 -60.97
CA GLU A 826 8.85 -41.51 -61.62
C GLU A 826 7.64 -40.73 -62.12
N ARG A 827 7.67 -39.39 -61.95
CA ARG A 827 6.68 -38.49 -62.53
C ARG A 827 6.98 -38.30 -64.01
N ILE A 828 6.00 -38.53 -64.88
CA ILE A 828 6.15 -38.43 -66.34
C ILE A 828 6.36 -36.97 -66.76
N ASN A 829 5.56 -36.06 -66.19
CA ASN A 829 5.71 -34.63 -66.42
C ASN A 829 5.52 -33.83 -65.12
N PRO A 830 6.59 -33.20 -64.59
CA PRO A 830 6.54 -32.42 -63.36
C PRO A 830 5.62 -31.19 -63.41
N ASN A 831 5.28 -30.69 -64.61
CA ASN A 831 4.37 -29.55 -64.78
C ASN A 831 2.89 -29.94 -64.78
N LEU A 832 2.56 -31.24 -64.81
CA LEU A 832 1.18 -31.75 -64.73
C LEU A 832 0.83 -32.12 -63.28
N ASP A 833 -0.44 -32.35 -62.95
CA ASP A 833 -0.87 -32.66 -61.58
C ASP A 833 -0.10 -33.88 -61.00
N GLY A 834 0.48 -33.70 -59.82
CA GLY A 834 1.22 -34.74 -59.10
C GLY A 834 0.32 -35.78 -58.46
N ASN A 835 -0.99 -35.52 -58.32
CA ASN A 835 -1.96 -36.48 -57.79
C ASN A 835 -2.71 -37.25 -58.89
N ASP A 836 -2.43 -36.96 -60.16
CA ASP A 836 -2.93 -37.77 -61.26
C ASP A 836 -2.11 -39.07 -61.35
N SER A 837 -2.75 -40.20 -61.07
CA SER A 837 -2.13 -41.52 -61.14
C SER A 837 -1.57 -41.85 -62.52
N TYR A 838 -2.09 -41.23 -63.59
CA TYR A 838 -1.58 -41.41 -64.95
C TYR A 838 -0.34 -40.59 -65.25
N ASN A 839 0.08 -39.69 -64.35
CA ASN A 839 1.31 -38.91 -64.44
C ASN A 839 2.50 -39.56 -63.74
N TRP A 840 2.36 -40.84 -63.35
CA TRP A 840 3.41 -41.61 -62.70
C TRP A 840 3.50 -43.00 -63.32
N SER A 841 4.70 -43.55 -63.39
CA SER A 841 4.94 -44.95 -63.78
C SER A 841 6.31 -45.41 -63.26
N SER A 842 6.59 -46.71 -63.39
CA SER A 842 7.91 -47.30 -63.08
C SER A 842 9.04 -46.63 -63.85
N SER A 843 10.17 -46.42 -63.17
CA SER A 843 11.45 -46.19 -63.83
C SER A 843 11.78 -47.34 -64.79
N VAL A 844 12.25 -47.00 -65.98
CA VAL A 844 12.75 -47.95 -66.99
C VAL A 844 14.27 -47.90 -67.13
N ASP A 845 14.96 -47.11 -66.29
CA ASP A 845 16.41 -47.12 -66.22
C ASP A 845 16.93 -48.49 -65.77
N VAL A 846 18.06 -48.91 -66.33
CA VAL A 846 18.74 -50.18 -66.03
C VAL A 846 19.08 -50.35 -64.54
N ILE A 847 19.34 -49.26 -63.82
CA ILE A 847 19.66 -49.27 -62.40
C ILE A 847 18.38 -49.20 -61.53
N GLY A 848 17.23 -48.92 -62.15
CA GLY A 848 15.90 -48.93 -61.55
C GLY A 848 15.40 -47.58 -61.01
N ALA A 849 16.18 -46.51 -61.18
CA ALA A 849 15.82 -45.15 -60.74
C ALA A 849 16.73 -44.11 -61.40
N THR A 850 16.36 -42.83 -61.35
CA THR A 850 17.12 -41.71 -61.95
C THR A 850 17.51 -40.57 -60.99
N PRO A 851 17.97 -40.86 -59.75
CA PRO A 851 18.27 -39.79 -58.81
C PRO A 851 19.37 -38.84 -59.32
N GLY A 852 19.11 -37.53 -59.18
CA GLY A 852 19.91 -36.42 -59.64
C GLY A 852 19.82 -36.15 -61.15
N LYS A 853 18.92 -36.81 -61.88
CA LYS A 853 18.84 -36.79 -63.34
C LYS A 853 17.38 -36.70 -63.80
N GLN A 854 17.19 -36.41 -65.09
CA GLN A 854 15.85 -36.42 -65.69
C GLN A 854 15.27 -37.85 -65.66
N ASN A 855 14.02 -37.96 -65.20
CA ASN A 855 13.24 -39.20 -65.20
C ASN A 855 13.31 -39.95 -66.53
N SER A 856 13.48 -41.27 -66.46
CA SER A 856 13.62 -42.17 -67.60
C SER A 856 12.39 -42.20 -68.50
N ILE A 857 11.21 -41.87 -67.96
CA ILE A 857 9.92 -41.83 -68.69
C ILE A 857 9.44 -40.41 -69.03
N TYR A 858 10.29 -39.40 -68.87
CA TYR A 858 9.91 -37.99 -69.04
C TYR A 858 9.31 -37.70 -70.42
N THR A 859 8.11 -37.10 -70.44
CA THR A 859 7.39 -36.78 -71.67
C THR A 859 6.76 -35.39 -71.62
N VAL A 860 6.78 -34.67 -72.74
CA VAL A 860 6.18 -33.33 -72.87
C VAL A 860 5.34 -33.19 -74.14
N ASN A 861 4.33 -32.33 -74.06
CA ASN A 861 3.62 -31.82 -75.23
C ASN A 861 3.82 -30.30 -75.37
N PRO A 862 4.75 -29.85 -76.23
CA PRO A 862 5.05 -28.43 -76.39
C PRO A 862 3.98 -27.66 -77.16
N ASN A 863 3.03 -28.35 -77.82
CA ASN A 863 2.03 -27.73 -78.67
C ASN A 863 0.80 -27.33 -77.87
N ILE A 864 0.77 -26.10 -77.37
CA ILE A 864 -0.35 -25.54 -76.57
C ILE A 864 -1.25 -24.62 -77.43
N ALA A 865 -0.92 -24.41 -78.71
CA ALA A 865 -1.62 -23.46 -79.58
C ALA A 865 -2.95 -23.97 -80.14
N SER A 866 -3.14 -25.29 -80.30
CA SER A 866 -4.39 -25.86 -80.82
C SER A 866 -5.39 -26.17 -79.70
N ASN A 867 -6.69 -26.19 -80.04
CA ASN A 867 -7.75 -26.53 -79.08
C ASN A 867 -7.63 -27.97 -78.57
N ILE A 868 -7.03 -28.86 -79.35
CA ILE A 868 -6.57 -30.18 -78.90
C ILE A 868 -5.25 -30.50 -79.58
N SER A 869 -4.27 -31.01 -78.85
CA SER A 869 -2.97 -31.45 -79.35
C SER A 869 -2.54 -32.73 -78.67
N VAL A 870 -1.69 -33.50 -79.35
CA VAL A 870 -1.19 -34.80 -78.87
C VAL A 870 0.28 -34.87 -79.22
N SER A 871 1.14 -35.10 -78.23
CA SER A 871 2.58 -35.21 -78.43
C SER A 871 3.20 -36.05 -77.31
N PRO A 872 4.16 -36.94 -77.64
CA PRO A 872 4.58 -37.35 -78.98
C PRO A 872 3.44 -38.02 -79.78
N ASN A 873 3.47 -37.91 -81.12
CA ASN A 873 2.49 -38.53 -82.02
C ASN A 873 3.13 -38.75 -83.41
N PRO A 874 3.51 -39.99 -83.79
CA PRO A 874 3.26 -41.24 -83.07
C PRO A 874 3.99 -41.34 -81.73
N PHE A 875 3.51 -42.22 -80.86
CA PHE A 875 4.18 -42.63 -79.62
C PHE A 875 4.29 -44.17 -79.57
N SER A 876 5.28 -44.70 -78.85
CA SER A 876 5.65 -46.13 -78.82
C SER A 876 5.58 -46.65 -77.38
N PRO A 877 4.46 -47.24 -76.93
CA PRO A 877 4.32 -47.76 -75.57
C PRO A 877 4.97 -49.15 -75.44
N ASP A 878 6.31 -49.24 -75.51
CA ASP A 878 7.10 -50.48 -75.36
C ASP A 878 7.97 -50.54 -74.09
N ASN A 879 7.84 -49.55 -73.21
CA ASN A 879 8.55 -49.36 -71.95
C ASN A 879 10.07 -49.31 -72.13
N ASP A 880 10.56 -48.70 -73.21
CA ASP A 880 12.00 -48.51 -73.48
C ASP A 880 12.53 -47.14 -73.02
N GLY A 881 11.67 -46.31 -72.43
CA GLY A 881 11.94 -44.94 -71.98
C GLY A 881 11.80 -43.90 -73.09
N PHE A 882 11.51 -44.30 -74.32
CA PHE A 882 11.45 -43.40 -75.46
C PHE A 882 10.02 -43.32 -76.04
N GLU A 883 9.36 -42.20 -75.80
CA GLU A 883 8.01 -41.91 -76.31
C GLU A 883 6.96 -42.96 -75.88
N ASP A 884 7.11 -43.55 -74.69
CA ASP A 884 6.19 -44.54 -74.11
C ASP A 884 4.79 -44.00 -73.81
N PHE A 885 4.73 -42.70 -73.54
CA PHE A 885 3.51 -41.99 -73.20
C PHE A 885 3.25 -40.89 -74.22
N THR A 886 1.99 -40.49 -74.35
CA THR A 886 1.63 -39.27 -75.05
C THR A 886 0.74 -38.38 -74.19
N ILE A 887 0.95 -37.07 -74.28
CA ILE A 887 0.16 -36.08 -73.54
C ILE A 887 -0.83 -35.45 -74.49
N ILE A 888 -2.11 -35.52 -74.12
CA ILE A 888 -3.23 -34.87 -74.81
C ILE A 888 -3.52 -33.56 -74.10
N ASN A 889 -3.13 -32.43 -74.70
CA ASN A 889 -3.52 -31.11 -74.20
C ASN A 889 -4.81 -30.67 -74.89
N TYR A 890 -5.70 -30.01 -74.16
CA TYR A 890 -6.91 -29.43 -74.72
C TYR A 890 -7.20 -28.06 -74.12
N LYS A 891 -7.88 -27.21 -74.92
CA LYS A 891 -8.44 -25.92 -74.54
C LYS A 891 -9.92 -25.91 -74.89
N LEU A 892 -10.73 -25.56 -73.92
CA LEU A 892 -12.18 -25.49 -74.00
C LEU A 892 -12.62 -24.03 -74.09
N THR A 893 -13.74 -23.80 -74.76
CA THR A 893 -14.40 -22.50 -74.83
C THR A 893 -15.06 -22.08 -73.52
N GLN A 894 -15.37 -23.04 -72.65
CA GLN A 894 -16.00 -22.83 -71.35
C GLN A 894 -14.96 -22.72 -70.24
N VAL A 895 -15.22 -21.85 -69.25
CA VAL A 895 -14.32 -21.64 -68.11
C VAL A 895 -14.29 -22.86 -67.17
N THR A 896 -15.41 -23.56 -67.02
CA THR A 896 -15.55 -24.79 -66.24
C THR A 896 -16.47 -25.76 -66.96
N SER A 897 -16.06 -27.03 -67.06
CA SER A 897 -16.88 -28.10 -67.64
C SER A 897 -16.49 -29.46 -67.10
N GLN A 898 -17.31 -30.48 -67.37
CA GLN A 898 -16.91 -31.87 -67.24
C GLN A 898 -16.41 -32.39 -68.58
N VAL A 899 -15.21 -32.97 -68.63
CA VAL A 899 -14.67 -33.58 -69.83
C VAL A 899 -14.88 -35.09 -69.82
N ARG A 900 -15.16 -35.61 -71.01
CA ARG A 900 -15.09 -37.04 -71.31
C ARG A 900 -14.14 -37.23 -72.47
N ILE A 901 -13.07 -37.98 -72.26
CA ILE A 901 -12.07 -38.27 -73.30
C ILE A 901 -12.07 -39.77 -73.55
N LYS A 902 -12.36 -40.15 -74.80
CA LYS A 902 -12.48 -41.54 -75.25
C LYS A 902 -11.58 -41.79 -76.45
N ILE A 903 -10.98 -42.96 -76.50
CA ILE A 903 -10.14 -43.43 -77.61
C ILE A 903 -10.92 -44.48 -78.40
N PHE A 904 -11.01 -44.28 -79.71
CA PHE A 904 -11.65 -45.21 -80.63
C PHE A 904 -10.64 -45.78 -81.62
N ASP A 905 -10.79 -47.04 -82.00
CA ASP A 905 -10.01 -47.61 -83.11
C ASP A 905 -10.48 -47.07 -84.47
N ASN A 906 -9.76 -47.42 -85.54
CA ASN A 906 -10.10 -47.03 -86.91
C ASN A 906 -11.45 -47.57 -87.43
N LYS A 907 -12.13 -48.45 -86.68
CA LYS A 907 -13.49 -48.96 -86.96
C LYS A 907 -14.55 -48.26 -86.11
N GLY A 908 -14.18 -47.29 -85.26
CA GLY A 908 -15.08 -46.56 -84.38
C GLY A 908 -15.49 -47.34 -83.12
N ARG A 909 -14.76 -48.40 -82.75
CA ARG A 909 -14.98 -49.13 -81.49
C ARG A 909 -14.25 -48.42 -80.35
N LEU A 910 -14.93 -48.19 -79.23
CA LEU A 910 -14.32 -47.63 -78.01
C LEU A 910 -13.29 -48.64 -77.47
N VAL A 911 -12.05 -48.19 -77.24
CA VAL A 911 -10.96 -49.03 -76.72
C VAL A 911 -10.41 -48.56 -75.37
N ARG A 912 -10.52 -47.27 -75.06
CA ARG A 912 -10.08 -46.69 -73.79
C ARG A 912 -10.94 -45.48 -73.43
N THR A 913 -11.26 -45.33 -72.15
CA THR A 913 -11.85 -44.12 -71.59
C THR A 913 -10.82 -43.45 -70.67
N LEU A 914 -10.23 -42.35 -71.12
CA LEU A 914 -9.18 -41.64 -70.37
C LEU A 914 -9.75 -40.68 -69.32
N ALA A 915 -10.91 -40.09 -69.59
CA ALA A 915 -11.66 -39.31 -68.63
C ALA A 915 -13.15 -39.55 -68.81
N ASN A 916 -13.89 -39.62 -67.71
CA ASN A 916 -15.33 -39.83 -67.74
C ASN A 916 -16.05 -38.88 -66.78
N ASN A 917 -16.62 -37.81 -67.35
CA ASN A 917 -17.27 -36.72 -66.60
C ASN A 917 -16.34 -36.10 -65.54
N GLN A 918 -15.04 -36.02 -65.86
CA GLN A 918 -14.04 -35.44 -64.97
C GLN A 918 -14.15 -33.91 -65.01
N ALA A 919 -14.21 -33.25 -63.85
CA ALA A 919 -14.21 -31.80 -63.80
C ALA A 919 -12.91 -31.24 -64.40
N SER A 920 -13.02 -30.18 -65.20
CA SER A 920 -11.91 -29.53 -65.88
C SER A 920 -12.19 -28.04 -66.08
N GLY A 921 -11.12 -27.23 -66.07
CA GLY A 921 -11.19 -25.81 -66.41
C GLY A 921 -11.28 -25.57 -67.92
N SER A 922 -10.95 -24.35 -68.36
CA SER A 922 -10.85 -24.00 -69.79
C SER A 922 -9.68 -24.65 -70.52
N SER A 923 -8.84 -25.41 -69.83
CA SER A 923 -7.77 -26.21 -70.43
C SER A 923 -7.38 -27.34 -69.50
N GLY A 924 -6.82 -28.41 -70.05
CA GLY A 924 -6.26 -29.50 -69.27
C GLY A 924 -5.36 -30.40 -70.11
N SER A 925 -4.72 -31.33 -69.42
CA SER A 925 -3.79 -32.30 -69.99
C SER A 925 -4.14 -33.67 -69.46
N ILE A 926 -4.08 -34.69 -70.32
CA ILE A 926 -4.27 -36.09 -69.93
C ILE A 926 -3.16 -36.93 -70.56
N ILE A 927 -2.56 -37.81 -69.78
CA ILE A 927 -1.58 -38.77 -70.25
C ILE A 927 -2.28 -40.02 -70.79
N PHE A 928 -1.74 -40.54 -71.88
CA PHE A 928 -2.15 -41.81 -72.46
C PHE A 928 -0.95 -42.75 -72.59
N ASP A 929 -1.11 -43.91 -71.97
CA ASP A 929 -0.16 -45.03 -71.85
C ASP A 929 -0.24 -46.04 -73.01
N GLY A 930 -1.16 -45.84 -73.96
CA GLY A 930 -1.39 -46.79 -75.04
C GLY A 930 -2.07 -48.09 -74.64
N MET A 931 -2.65 -48.18 -73.44
CA MET A 931 -3.39 -49.34 -72.96
C MET A 931 -4.91 -49.20 -73.17
N GLY A 932 -5.60 -50.32 -73.41
CA GLY A 932 -7.06 -50.39 -73.45
C GLY A 932 -7.70 -50.36 -72.06
N ASP A 933 -9.04 -50.28 -72.00
CA ASP A 933 -9.80 -50.45 -70.74
C ASP A 933 -9.67 -51.88 -70.17
N ASP A 934 -9.20 -52.84 -70.97
CA ASP A 934 -8.91 -54.23 -70.58
C ASP A 934 -7.48 -54.43 -70.04
N GLY A 935 -6.71 -53.36 -69.92
CA GLY A 935 -5.30 -53.39 -69.49
C GLY A 935 -4.34 -53.98 -70.54
N GLN A 936 -4.82 -54.28 -71.75
CA GLN A 936 -3.95 -54.80 -72.81
C GLN A 936 -3.40 -53.65 -73.66
N ALA A 937 -2.14 -53.78 -74.06
CA ALA A 937 -1.52 -52.83 -74.97
C ALA A 937 -2.28 -52.77 -76.31
N LEU A 938 -2.56 -51.56 -76.79
CA LEU A 938 -3.18 -51.36 -78.08
C LEU A 938 -2.25 -51.82 -79.22
N ARG A 939 -2.86 -52.24 -80.33
CA ARG A 939 -2.11 -52.67 -81.52
C ARG A 939 -1.59 -51.45 -82.27
N ILE A 940 -0.50 -51.63 -83.02
CA ILE A 940 0.02 -50.61 -83.92
C ILE A 940 -1.10 -50.14 -84.85
N GLY A 941 -1.33 -48.83 -84.92
CA GLY A 941 -2.41 -48.27 -85.72
C GLY A 941 -2.78 -46.84 -85.37
N ILE A 942 -3.70 -46.28 -86.15
CA ILE A 942 -4.27 -44.95 -85.95
C ILE A 942 -5.54 -45.08 -85.10
N TYR A 943 -5.61 -44.28 -84.04
CA TYR A 943 -6.73 -44.17 -83.13
C TYR A 943 -7.28 -42.74 -83.13
N ILE A 944 -8.55 -42.59 -82.77
CA ILE A 944 -9.25 -41.31 -82.72
C ILE A 944 -9.49 -40.97 -81.26
N ILE A 945 -8.93 -39.84 -80.82
CA ILE A 945 -9.30 -39.20 -79.55
C ILE A 945 -10.57 -38.40 -79.79
N PHE A 946 -11.58 -38.65 -78.96
CA PHE A 946 -12.83 -37.90 -78.94
C PHE A 946 -13.03 -37.30 -77.55
N LEU A 947 -13.05 -35.97 -77.49
CA LEU A 947 -13.30 -35.20 -76.28
C LEU A 947 -14.70 -34.59 -76.35
N GLU A 948 -15.49 -34.76 -75.29
CA GLU A 948 -16.76 -34.08 -75.05
C GLU A 948 -16.63 -33.19 -73.80
N SER A 949 -16.97 -31.91 -73.91
CA SER A 949 -17.11 -30.99 -72.77
C SER A 949 -18.60 -30.82 -72.45
N ILE A 950 -18.96 -30.97 -71.18
CA ILE A 950 -20.34 -31.04 -70.69
C ILE A 950 -20.54 -29.97 -69.60
N ASN A 951 -21.65 -29.25 -69.65
CA ASN A 951 -22.04 -28.26 -68.64
C ASN A 951 -23.34 -28.69 -67.95
N GLU A 952 -23.45 -28.46 -66.63
CA GLU A 952 -24.60 -28.83 -65.79
C GLU A 952 -25.95 -28.27 -66.29
N GLY A 953 -25.94 -27.14 -67.02
CA GLY A 953 -27.16 -26.50 -67.51
C GLY A 953 -27.62 -26.88 -68.93
N SER A 954 -26.74 -27.38 -69.80
CA SER A 954 -27.00 -27.46 -71.26
C SER A 954 -26.62 -28.79 -71.94
N GLY A 955 -26.03 -29.75 -71.23
CA GLY A 955 -25.54 -31.00 -71.83
C GLY A 955 -24.17 -30.82 -72.49
N VAL A 956 -23.89 -31.52 -73.60
CA VAL A 956 -22.61 -31.42 -74.33
C VAL A 956 -22.52 -30.04 -74.99
N VAL A 957 -21.49 -29.26 -74.64
CA VAL A 957 -21.30 -27.87 -75.08
C VAL A 957 -20.25 -27.75 -76.18
N GLU A 958 -19.24 -28.61 -76.17
CA GLU A 958 -18.16 -28.61 -77.15
C GLU A 958 -17.66 -30.04 -77.39
N THR A 959 -17.28 -30.36 -78.63
CA THR A 959 -16.66 -31.65 -78.96
C THR A 959 -15.44 -31.44 -79.83
N MET A 960 -14.38 -32.21 -79.57
CA MET A 960 -13.12 -32.15 -80.31
C MET A 960 -12.68 -33.55 -80.71
N LYS A 961 -12.01 -33.65 -81.86
CA LYS A 961 -11.45 -34.89 -82.39
C LYS A 961 -10.05 -34.66 -82.90
N THR A 962 -9.16 -35.59 -82.59
CA THR A 962 -7.83 -35.65 -83.20
C THR A 962 -7.39 -37.10 -83.33
N ALA A 963 -6.33 -37.35 -84.10
CA ALA A 963 -5.78 -38.69 -84.27
C ALA A 963 -4.53 -38.86 -83.40
N VAL A 964 -4.36 -40.05 -82.84
CA VAL A 964 -3.13 -40.49 -82.17
C VAL A 964 -2.66 -41.79 -82.81
N VAL A 965 -1.37 -41.92 -83.06
CA VAL A 965 -0.78 -43.09 -83.70
C VAL A 965 0.04 -43.86 -82.68
N VAL A 966 -0.35 -45.12 -82.44
CA VAL A 966 0.44 -46.08 -81.66
C VAL A 966 1.41 -46.75 -82.62
N ALA A 967 2.71 -46.57 -82.40
CA ALA A 967 3.79 -47.21 -83.12
C ALA A 967 4.51 -48.25 -82.25
N ARG A 968 5.42 -49.01 -82.85
CA ARG A 968 6.43 -49.81 -82.14
C ARG A 968 7.72 -49.77 -82.93
N LYS A 969 8.85 -49.83 -82.24
CA LYS A 969 10.16 -50.04 -82.85
C LYS A 969 10.15 -51.35 -83.65
N LEU A 970 10.54 -51.28 -84.93
CA LEU A 970 10.63 -52.44 -85.84
C LEU A 970 11.95 -53.19 -85.70
#